data_AF-A0A8S9BWE7-F1
#
_entry.id   AF-A0A8S9BWE7-F1
#
_cell.length_a   1.000
_cell.length_b   1.000
_cell.length_c   1.000
_cell.angle_alpha   90.00
_cell.angle_beta   90.00
_cell.angle_gamma   90.00
#
_symmetry.space_group_name_H-M   'P 1'
#
loop_
_entity.id
_entity.type
_entity.pdbx_description
1 polymer ?
#
loop_
_entity_poly.entity_id
_entity_poly.type
_entity_poly.pdbx_seq_one_letter_code
_entity_poly.pdbx_strand_id
1 'polypeptide(L)'
;MNTLRNALETDYDMPTEDSWQRSDNLFELLRSYFEQGTTTADGDTEISEKIEASDSQPSDTRETIATGHESSANSEAETTTHNSIATDPISSSPNGPPTDMKDKGKSKQQSIDTVEEASAPSQDTSISLERLRDASEARAAALPQVKILKACTFLLKVAAVHEPLVCKAFGTIATLRYVDIFWDAIAKMEDERTIKVDVFSIDHLTPQDVTFFIALDGCQFKLRYLQWGTLVRQYPNIIDAPQSFLENAPASARGFVQEVQRDVIRSSQMDDNSRLAYYYSRAWALNRGLYRKEEHVEGDTLINPSFIVDKLTSPLPSPSSSYNQVIIPLPTYKQEAYNDHAHPITWYIFQFFDYFDNKYSFKGTLVLGHRPYAEETATGWVDMLKKLELQPIQSKIGFPLYVRIDVQLTGSNIQGGDWLRNFVAPKLKRLKSDLVAAYDDVYLWQYRLAAQGSRSDDTYEASYVLGVKGPEERLHPVFVENVARNWLGYVGKGKDNGHFRILDPIVLTAAQMDEQIYVRCTKQWPYRPMQKPDSVVLNVANNRVKKVHKNSQNANKPSRPLRGADDVLNRLKFDQLNYRVDEWVVGYIDRHLEAVQEKPVIEWATDVSDPAFIPEHRIEYFKRFPPGGKAVILWDKVARINHIFTHHKGKKESEAEEETLTKRERSRIAKDQKDKGKQEENEERAEERKRKNRNGKGKEKEKENQDES
;
A
#
# COMPACT_ATOMS: atom_id res chain seq x y z
N MET A 1 10.95 -30.24 10.58
CA MET A 1 10.60 -28.89 10.08
C MET A 1 9.18 -28.77 9.55
N ASN A 2 8.62 -29.78 8.88
CA ASN A 2 7.23 -29.74 8.38
C ASN A 2 6.20 -29.31 9.45
N THR A 3 6.35 -29.76 10.71
CA THR A 3 5.52 -29.28 11.84
C THR A 3 5.49 -27.77 12.00
N LEU A 4 6.63 -27.09 11.87
CA LEU A 4 6.72 -25.63 11.93
C LEU A 4 6.09 -24.99 10.69
N ARG A 5 6.42 -25.50 9.51
CA ARG A 5 5.87 -25.01 8.23
C ARG A 5 4.35 -25.06 8.24
N ASN A 6 3.76 -26.22 8.54
CA ASN A 6 2.31 -26.41 8.59
C ASN A 6 1.64 -25.45 9.59
N ALA A 7 2.26 -25.21 10.76
CA ALA A 7 1.74 -24.25 11.74
C ALA A 7 1.83 -22.80 11.23
N LEU A 8 2.93 -22.41 10.57
CA LEU A 8 3.06 -21.08 9.98
C LEU A 8 2.08 -20.86 8.82
N GLU A 9 1.85 -21.88 8.00
CA GLU A 9 0.91 -21.86 6.88
C GLU A 9 -0.55 -21.79 7.37
N THR A 10 -0.89 -22.51 8.45
CA THR A 10 -2.26 -22.54 9.00
C THR A 10 -2.59 -21.32 9.86
N ASP A 11 -1.70 -20.94 10.78
CA ASP A 11 -2.02 -20.00 11.86
C ASP A 11 -1.44 -18.57 11.63
N TYR A 12 -0.39 -18.43 10.79
CA TYR A 12 0.43 -17.21 10.69
C TYR A 12 0.50 -16.57 9.29
N ASP A 13 -0.41 -16.93 8.40
CA ASP A 13 -0.57 -16.41 7.04
C ASP A 13 0.64 -16.69 6.09
N MET A 14 1.46 -17.72 6.35
CA MET A 14 2.48 -18.14 5.38
C MET A 14 1.81 -18.80 4.16
N PRO A 15 2.10 -18.40 2.90
CA PRO A 15 1.53 -19.07 1.74
C PRO A 15 2.12 -20.46 1.53
N THR A 16 1.28 -21.40 1.10
CA THR A 16 1.70 -22.71 0.59
C THR A 16 2.40 -22.58 -0.77
N GLU A 17 3.10 -23.62 -1.22
CA GLU A 17 3.77 -23.59 -2.53
C GLU A 17 2.75 -23.43 -3.69
N ASP A 18 1.59 -24.07 -3.60
CA ASP A 18 0.50 -23.91 -4.58
C ASP A 18 -0.02 -22.46 -4.63
N SER A 19 -0.07 -21.78 -3.48
CA SER A 19 -0.44 -20.37 -3.39
C SER A 19 0.61 -19.46 -4.05
N TRP A 20 1.90 -19.79 -3.91
CA TRP A 20 2.98 -19.14 -4.63
C TRP A 20 2.93 -19.41 -6.13
N GLN A 21 2.71 -20.65 -6.56
CA GLN A 21 2.62 -21.01 -7.98
C GLN A 21 1.42 -20.32 -8.65
N ARG A 22 0.25 -20.26 -7.99
CA ARG A 22 -0.91 -19.50 -8.48
C ARG A 22 -0.60 -18.01 -8.59
N SER A 23 0.10 -17.45 -7.61
CA SER A 23 0.52 -16.03 -7.60
C SER A 23 1.51 -15.71 -8.73
N ASP A 24 2.44 -16.62 -9.01
CA ASP A 24 3.40 -16.50 -10.11
C ASP A 24 2.69 -16.63 -11.47
N ASN A 25 1.74 -17.54 -11.63
CA ASN A 25 0.93 -17.67 -12.84
C ASN A 25 0.09 -16.40 -13.11
N LEU A 26 -0.52 -15.82 -12.07
CA LEU A 26 -1.26 -14.55 -12.18
C LEU A 26 -0.34 -13.35 -12.46
N PHE A 27 0.91 -13.38 -11.97
CA PHE A 27 1.91 -12.37 -12.32
C PHE A 27 2.34 -12.47 -13.78
N GLU A 28 2.65 -13.65 -14.31
CA GLU A 28 3.02 -13.79 -15.73
C GLU A 28 1.83 -13.50 -16.66
N LEU A 29 0.60 -13.74 -16.19
CA LEU A 29 -0.61 -13.25 -16.87
C LEU A 29 -0.68 -11.72 -16.89
N LEU A 30 -0.57 -11.05 -15.73
CA LEU A 30 -0.53 -9.58 -15.67
C LEU A 30 0.59 -9.04 -16.59
N ARG A 31 1.75 -9.68 -16.57
CA ARG A 31 2.90 -9.32 -17.39
C ARG A 31 2.61 -9.47 -18.88
N SER A 32 1.90 -10.52 -19.32
CA SER A 32 1.59 -10.71 -20.73
C SER A 32 0.69 -9.59 -21.29
N TYR A 33 -0.35 -9.15 -20.55
CA TYR A 33 -1.24 -8.07 -21.02
C TYR A 33 -0.58 -6.68 -21.05
N PHE A 34 0.47 -6.47 -20.26
CA PHE A 34 1.08 -5.14 -20.09
C PHE A 34 2.49 -4.99 -20.68
N GLU A 35 3.21 -6.07 -20.97
CA GLU A 35 4.44 -6.04 -21.78
C GLU A 35 4.15 -6.23 -23.28
N GLN A 36 3.08 -6.95 -23.66
CA GLN A 36 2.70 -7.17 -25.07
C GLN A 36 1.79 -6.03 -25.57
N GLY A 37 2.40 -4.91 -25.99
CA GLY A 37 1.62 -3.70 -26.32
C GLY A 37 2.25 -2.70 -27.29
N THR A 38 3.26 -3.08 -28.08
CA THR A 38 3.88 -2.18 -29.08
C THR A 38 3.52 -2.49 -30.53
N THR A 39 3.06 -3.71 -30.81
CA THR A 39 2.59 -4.15 -32.14
C THR A 39 1.11 -3.87 -32.33
N THR A 40 0.79 -2.61 -32.63
CA THR A 40 -0.42 -2.25 -33.40
C THR A 40 -0.02 -1.68 -34.76
N ALA A 41 0.65 -2.53 -35.54
CA ALA A 41 0.74 -2.47 -36.98
C ALA A 41 0.94 -3.92 -37.47
N ASP A 42 -0.08 -4.43 -38.15
CA ASP A 42 -0.21 -5.78 -38.69
C ASP A 42 -0.31 -6.93 -37.65
N GLY A 43 -1.19 -7.88 -37.95
CA GLY A 43 -1.66 -8.92 -37.01
C GLY A 43 -0.96 -10.27 -37.15
N ASP A 44 -1.57 -11.26 -36.50
CA ASP A 44 -1.25 -12.70 -36.52
C ASP A 44 0.11 -13.12 -35.92
N THR A 45 0.10 -13.60 -34.67
CA THR A 45 0.88 -14.80 -34.30
C THR A 45 0.31 -15.53 -33.07
N GLU A 46 0.40 -16.86 -33.08
CA GLU A 46 -0.22 -17.78 -32.14
C GLU A 46 0.53 -17.88 -30.80
N ILE A 47 -0.14 -17.68 -29.66
CA ILE A 47 0.34 -18.09 -28.31
C ILE A 47 -0.84 -18.56 -27.43
N SER A 48 -1.58 -19.60 -27.86
CA SER A 48 -2.76 -20.09 -27.13
C SER A 48 -2.63 -21.50 -26.52
N GLU A 49 -1.62 -22.30 -26.86
CA GLU A 49 -1.68 -23.76 -26.67
C GLU A 49 -0.99 -24.34 -25.41
N LYS A 50 -0.55 -23.51 -24.45
CA LYS A 50 0.29 -23.97 -23.31
C LYS A 50 -0.28 -23.84 -21.90
N ILE A 51 -1.52 -23.38 -21.73
CA ILE A 51 -2.12 -23.16 -20.39
C ILE A 51 -3.32 -24.08 -20.11
N GLU A 52 -4.00 -24.61 -21.14
CA GLU A 52 -5.21 -25.45 -20.95
C GLU A 52 -4.91 -26.93 -20.64
N ALA A 53 -3.66 -27.37 -20.74
CA ALA A 53 -3.30 -28.80 -20.67
C ALA A 53 -3.15 -29.39 -19.25
N SER A 54 -3.35 -28.60 -18.18
CA SER A 54 -3.06 -29.03 -16.80
C SER A 54 -4.26 -29.27 -15.90
N ASP A 55 -5.51 -29.12 -16.38
CA ASP A 55 -6.69 -29.19 -15.49
C ASP A 55 -7.89 -29.91 -16.11
N SER A 56 -7.76 -31.23 -16.32
CA SER A 56 -8.92 -32.13 -16.48
C SER A 56 -8.54 -33.61 -16.39
N GLN A 57 -8.87 -34.27 -15.27
CA GLN A 57 -9.29 -35.68 -15.15
C GLN A 57 -9.65 -35.98 -13.67
N PRO A 58 -10.93 -36.29 -13.34
CA PRO A 58 -11.30 -36.81 -12.03
C PRO A 58 -11.30 -38.34 -12.03
N SER A 59 -10.72 -38.98 -11.02
CA SER A 59 -10.78 -40.43 -10.82
C SER A 59 -11.28 -40.80 -9.42
N ASP A 60 -12.60 -40.91 -9.31
CA ASP A 60 -13.27 -41.60 -8.21
C ASP A 60 -13.16 -43.13 -8.43
N THR A 61 -12.61 -43.91 -7.49
CA THR A 61 -13.17 -45.22 -7.10
C THR A 61 -12.52 -45.87 -5.86
N ARG A 62 -13.29 -45.87 -4.77
CA ARG A 62 -13.54 -46.94 -3.77
C ARG A 62 -12.41 -47.84 -3.19
N GLU A 63 -12.53 -47.99 -1.87
CA GLU A 63 -11.90 -48.98 -0.98
C GLU A 63 -12.06 -50.46 -1.43
N THR A 64 -11.08 -51.30 -1.10
CA THR A 64 -11.33 -52.68 -0.63
C THR A 64 -10.24 -53.09 0.38
N ILE A 65 -10.63 -53.82 1.42
CA ILE A 65 -9.79 -54.28 2.54
C ILE A 65 -9.22 -55.67 2.25
N ALA A 66 -7.92 -55.92 2.49
CA ALA A 66 -7.41 -57.24 2.92
C ALA A 66 -5.95 -57.22 3.43
N THR A 67 -5.79 -57.83 4.61
CA THR A 67 -4.62 -58.31 5.35
C THR A 67 -3.48 -59.03 4.61
N GLY A 68 -2.24 -58.96 5.15
CA GLY A 68 -1.47 -60.19 5.47
C GLY A 68 0.03 -60.30 5.07
N HIS A 69 0.88 -60.48 6.10
CA HIS A 69 2.20 -61.15 6.16
C HIS A 69 3.44 -60.67 5.34
N GLU A 70 4.48 -60.32 6.12
CA GLU A 70 5.88 -60.83 6.11
C GLU A 70 6.48 -61.44 4.83
N SER A 71 7.69 -60.97 4.46
CA SER A 71 8.95 -61.69 4.78
C SER A 71 10.21 -61.00 4.20
N SER A 72 11.38 -61.45 4.68
CA SER A 72 12.74 -60.92 4.44
C SER A 72 13.41 -61.50 3.18
N ALA A 73 14.36 -60.76 2.55
CA ALA A 73 15.69 -61.30 2.18
C ALA A 73 16.63 -60.30 1.45
N ASN A 74 17.93 -60.52 1.66
CA ASN A 74 19.12 -59.82 1.17
C ASN A 74 19.38 -59.81 -0.35
N SER A 75 20.15 -58.81 -0.81
CA SER A 75 21.42 -58.94 -1.59
C SER A 75 22.14 -57.55 -1.57
N GLU A 76 23.45 -57.34 -1.42
CA GLU A 76 24.63 -57.82 -2.19
C GLU A 76 24.44 -57.65 -3.72
N ALA A 77 25.32 -57.08 -4.55
CA ALA A 77 26.56 -56.29 -4.42
C ALA A 77 26.67 -55.41 -5.71
N GLU A 78 27.73 -54.71 -6.14
CA GLU A 78 29.15 -54.59 -5.73
C GLU A 78 29.73 -53.22 -6.23
N THR A 79 31.03 -53.14 -6.48
CA THR A 79 31.85 -51.98 -6.92
C THR A 79 32.04 -51.83 -8.44
N THR A 80 32.28 -50.60 -8.94
CA THR A 80 33.40 -50.36 -9.89
C THR A 80 33.92 -48.91 -9.82
N THR A 81 35.24 -48.73 -9.93
CA THR A 81 36.00 -47.47 -9.85
C THR A 81 36.23 -46.82 -11.22
N HIS A 82 36.51 -45.51 -11.23
CA HIS A 82 37.53 -44.93 -12.12
C HIS A 82 38.08 -43.58 -11.59
N ASN A 83 39.39 -43.56 -11.28
CA ASN A 83 40.17 -42.34 -11.01
C ASN A 83 40.88 -41.89 -12.29
N SER A 84 41.21 -40.58 -12.39
CA SER A 84 42.35 -40.11 -13.19
C SER A 84 42.92 -38.79 -12.66
N ILE A 85 44.25 -38.69 -12.76
CA ILE A 85 45.16 -37.66 -12.23
C ILE A 85 45.66 -36.87 -13.48
N ALA A 86 45.96 -35.56 -13.49
CA ALA A 86 47.27 -34.97 -13.12
C ALA A 86 47.29 -33.43 -13.41
N THR A 87 47.74 -32.57 -12.48
CA THR A 87 49.05 -31.82 -12.44
C THR A 87 49.21 -30.52 -13.26
N ASP A 88 49.50 -29.42 -12.53
CA ASP A 88 50.08 -28.11 -12.94
C ASP A 88 51.53 -28.24 -13.55
N PRO A 89 52.13 -27.21 -14.24
CA PRO A 89 52.81 -26.08 -13.54
C PRO A 89 53.03 -24.70 -14.28
N ILE A 90 52.81 -23.59 -13.53
CA ILE A 90 53.75 -22.49 -13.16
C ILE A 90 54.50 -21.60 -14.23
N SER A 91 54.35 -20.25 -14.05
CA SER A 91 55.34 -19.14 -14.25
C SER A 91 55.70 -18.52 -15.63
N SER A 92 55.45 -17.22 -15.84
CA SER A 92 56.47 -16.13 -15.70
C SER A 92 56.06 -14.74 -16.27
N SER A 93 56.74 -13.68 -15.80
CA SER A 93 56.78 -12.27 -16.25
C SER A 93 58.21 -11.74 -15.90
N PRO A 94 58.66 -10.47 -16.08
CA PRO A 94 58.11 -9.27 -16.77
C PRO A 94 59.15 -8.49 -17.65
N ASN A 95 58.80 -7.30 -18.18
CA ASN A 95 59.59 -6.02 -18.18
C ASN A 95 59.45 -5.09 -19.42
N GLY A 96 59.27 -3.78 -19.16
CA GLY A 96 60.18 -2.72 -19.68
C GLY A 96 59.86 -1.95 -21.00
N PRO A 97 59.89 -0.59 -21.00
CA PRO A 97 59.72 0.29 -22.18
C PRO A 97 61.06 1.01 -22.54
N PRO A 98 61.16 2.24 -23.15
CA PRO A 98 60.26 3.10 -23.97
C PRO A 98 60.93 3.63 -25.28
N THR A 99 60.29 4.54 -26.07
CA THR A 99 60.80 5.91 -26.44
C THR A 99 60.05 6.62 -27.60
N ASP A 100 60.14 7.96 -27.59
CA ASP A 100 59.71 8.95 -28.61
C ASP A 100 60.33 8.77 -30.02
N MET A 101 59.68 9.29 -31.07
CA MET A 101 60.08 10.56 -31.72
C MET A 101 59.15 11.00 -32.87
N LYS A 102 59.19 12.32 -33.14
CA LYS A 102 58.50 13.05 -34.22
C LYS A 102 59.18 12.77 -35.57
N ASP A 103 58.44 12.86 -36.69
CA ASP A 103 58.72 13.96 -37.64
C ASP A 103 57.56 14.28 -38.61
N LYS A 104 57.66 15.44 -39.27
CA LYS A 104 56.77 15.98 -40.30
C LYS A 104 57.28 15.64 -41.70
N GLY A 105 56.38 15.38 -42.65
CA GLY A 105 56.74 15.25 -44.08
C GLY A 105 55.60 15.61 -45.03
N LYS A 106 55.60 16.84 -45.56
CA LYS A 106 54.76 17.23 -46.70
C LYS A 106 55.44 16.81 -48.00
N SER A 107 54.70 16.28 -48.97
CA SER A 107 54.90 16.67 -50.38
C SER A 107 53.64 16.48 -51.23
N LYS A 108 53.53 17.27 -52.30
CA LYS A 108 52.50 17.20 -53.35
C LYS A 108 53.11 16.60 -54.62
N GLN A 109 52.33 15.75 -55.30
CA GLN A 109 52.26 15.66 -56.77
C GLN A 109 51.00 14.81 -57.08
N GLN A 110 49.92 15.29 -57.72
CA GLN A 110 49.79 15.66 -59.15
C GLN A 110 50.55 14.67 -60.03
N SER A 111 49.91 13.88 -60.89
CA SER A 111 49.26 14.41 -62.10
C SER A 111 48.53 13.36 -62.98
N ILE A 112 47.65 13.86 -63.87
CA ILE A 112 47.14 13.29 -65.14
C ILE A 112 45.88 12.40 -65.08
N ASP A 113 44.94 12.78 -65.95
CA ASP A 113 43.63 12.19 -66.25
C ASP A 113 43.70 10.94 -67.15
N THR A 114 42.69 10.08 -67.06
CA THR A 114 42.20 9.28 -68.20
C THR A 114 40.68 9.22 -68.15
N VAL A 115 40.02 9.42 -69.30
CA VAL A 115 38.56 9.38 -69.46
C VAL A 115 38.16 8.16 -70.28
N GLU A 116 37.37 7.26 -69.71
CA GLU A 116 36.51 6.20 -70.31
C GLU A 116 36.04 5.29 -69.14
N GLU A 117 34.88 4.65 -69.12
CA GLU A 117 33.64 4.73 -69.90
C GLU A 117 32.48 4.28 -68.96
N ALA A 118 31.22 4.40 -69.38
CA ALA A 118 30.07 4.25 -68.48
C ALA A 118 29.87 2.82 -67.91
N SER A 119 29.66 2.72 -66.59
CA SER A 119 28.99 1.59 -65.95
C SER A 119 27.99 2.08 -64.89
N ALA A 120 26.83 1.42 -64.80
CA ALA A 120 25.68 1.88 -64.02
C ALA A 120 25.91 1.78 -62.49
N PRO A 121 25.35 2.71 -61.68
CA PRO A 121 25.61 2.73 -60.24
C PRO A 121 24.82 1.65 -59.50
N SER A 122 25.52 0.61 -59.04
CA SER A 122 25.00 -0.38 -58.08
C SER A 122 25.09 0.07 -56.62
N GLN A 123 25.50 1.31 -56.35
CA GLN A 123 25.69 1.87 -54.99
C GLN A 123 24.42 2.47 -54.37
N ASP A 124 23.36 2.72 -55.16
CA ASP A 124 22.16 3.40 -54.65
C ASP A 124 21.26 2.48 -53.79
N THR A 125 21.35 1.16 -54.02
CA THR A 125 20.62 0.15 -53.24
C THR A 125 21.22 -0.10 -51.87
N SER A 126 22.54 0.00 -51.68
CA SER A 126 23.15 -0.16 -50.34
C SER A 126 22.80 1.01 -49.43
N ILE A 127 22.90 2.24 -49.93
CA ILE A 127 22.53 3.46 -49.18
C ILE A 127 21.04 3.47 -48.86
N SER A 128 20.19 2.97 -49.78
CA SER A 128 18.76 2.82 -49.53
C SER A 128 18.43 1.73 -48.50
N LEU A 129 19.17 0.62 -48.49
CA LEU A 129 19.01 -0.45 -47.49
C LEU A 129 19.50 -0.02 -46.10
N GLU A 130 20.60 0.73 -46.00
CA GLU A 130 21.07 1.33 -44.75
C GLU A 130 20.04 2.33 -44.22
N ARG A 131 19.54 3.26 -45.04
CA ARG A 131 18.49 4.20 -44.63
C ARG A 131 17.18 3.50 -44.23
N LEU A 132 16.84 2.38 -44.86
CA LEU A 132 15.67 1.56 -44.47
C LEU A 132 15.90 0.83 -43.14
N ARG A 133 17.13 0.39 -42.85
CA ARG A 133 17.52 -0.13 -41.53
C ARG A 133 17.48 0.96 -40.47
N ASP A 134 18.13 2.10 -40.69
CA ASP A 134 18.10 3.27 -39.80
C ASP A 134 16.65 3.69 -39.49
N ALA A 135 15.79 3.76 -40.51
CA ALA A 135 14.38 4.09 -40.34
C ALA A 135 13.59 2.97 -39.63
N SER A 136 13.95 1.70 -39.81
CA SER A 136 13.35 0.57 -39.10
C SER A 136 13.76 0.56 -37.62
N GLU A 137 15.04 0.76 -37.33
CA GLU A 137 15.61 0.85 -35.99
C GLU A 137 15.09 2.09 -35.25
N ALA A 138 14.99 3.24 -35.92
CA ALA A 138 14.35 4.44 -35.36
C ALA A 138 12.86 4.22 -35.05
N ARG A 139 12.13 3.47 -35.90
CA ARG A 139 10.72 3.09 -35.64
C ARG A 139 10.61 2.10 -34.48
N ALA A 140 11.44 1.05 -34.44
CA ALA A 140 11.49 0.09 -33.34
C ALA A 140 11.87 0.76 -32.00
N ALA A 141 12.79 1.73 -32.04
CA ALA A 141 13.11 2.57 -30.90
C ALA A 141 11.93 3.48 -30.51
N ALA A 142 11.14 4.00 -31.45
CA ALA A 142 9.99 4.85 -31.12
C ALA A 142 8.84 4.13 -30.39
N LEU A 143 8.86 2.79 -30.33
CA LEU A 143 7.75 1.99 -29.80
C LEU A 143 7.52 2.16 -28.27
N PRO A 144 6.26 2.10 -27.79
CA PRO A 144 5.85 2.16 -26.37
C PRO A 144 6.36 1.03 -25.45
N GLN A 145 7.65 1.01 -25.11
CA GLN A 145 8.20 -0.02 -24.22
C GLN A 145 7.67 0.07 -22.78
N VAL A 146 7.26 -1.07 -22.21
CA VAL A 146 6.89 -1.29 -20.81
C VAL A 146 7.50 -2.62 -20.35
N LYS A 147 7.98 -2.69 -19.11
CA LYS A 147 8.38 -3.93 -18.43
C LYS A 147 7.84 -3.97 -17.01
N ILE A 148 7.56 -5.17 -16.50
CA ILE A 148 7.05 -5.42 -15.14
C ILE A 148 7.95 -6.45 -14.43
N LEU A 149 8.34 -6.13 -13.20
CA LEU A 149 9.14 -6.97 -12.32
C LEU A 149 8.41 -7.24 -11.00
N LYS A 150 8.66 -8.41 -10.42
CA LYS A 150 8.38 -8.67 -9.00
C LYS A 150 9.29 -7.80 -8.14
N ALA A 151 8.81 -7.33 -6.99
CA ALA A 151 9.58 -6.49 -6.07
C ALA A 151 9.27 -6.82 -4.60
N CYS A 152 10.08 -6.28 -3.67
CA CYS A 152 9.87 -6.36 -2.23
C CYS A 152 9.59 -7.80 -1.76
N THR A 153 8.61 -7.97 -0.86
CA THR A 153 8.20 -9.27 -0.31
C THR A 153 7.75 -10.30 -1.35
N PHE A 154 7.31 -9.88 -2.55
CA PHE A 154 6.94 -10.82 -3.62
C PHE A 154 8.19 -11.44 -4.24
N LEU A 155 9.16 -10.63 -4.69
CA LEU A 155 10.40 -11.14 -5.28
C LEU A 155 11.16 -12.05 -4.30
N LEU A 156 11.16 -11.69 -3.02
CA LEU A 156 11.82 -12.44 -1.95
C LEU A 156 11.10 -13.75 -1.56
N LYS A 157 9.87 -14.00 -2.05
CA LYS A 157 8.95 -15.07 -1.63
C LYS A 157 8.62 -15.06 -0.12
N VAL A 158 8.43 -13.86 0.45
CA VAL A 158 8.13 -13.65 1.89
C VAL A 158 6.85 -12.84 2.17
N ALA A 159 6.01 -12.60 1.15
CA ALA A 159 4.70 -11.97 1.34
C ALA A 159 3.70 -12.95 1.97
N ALA A 160 2.87 -12.46 2.89
CA ALA A 160 1.81 -13.28 3.48
C ALA A 160 0.56 -13.40 2.60
N VAL A 161 -0.28 -14.42 2.86
CA VAL A 161 -1.50 -14.75 2.09
C VAL A 161 -2.48 -13.57 1.90
N HIS A 162 -2.47 -12.60 2.81
CA HIS A 162 -3.31 -11.39 2.79
C HIS A 162 -2.50 -10.08 2.70
N GLU A 163 -1.31 -10.13 2.12
CA GLU A 163 -0.49 -8.97 1.80
C GLU A 163 -0.39 -8.80 0.29
N PRO A 164 -0.49 -7.57 -0.25
CA PRO A 164 -0.45 -7.36 -1.68
C PRO A 164 0.95 -7.66 -2.23
N LEU A 165 0.99 -8.45 -3.29
CA LEU A 165 2.20 -8.77 -4.04
C LEU A 165 2.69 -7.51 -4.76
N VAL A 166 3.88 -7.04 -4.40
CA VAL A 166 4.41 -5.79 -4.94
C VAL A 166 5.05 -6.03 -6.30
N CYS A 167 4.58 -5.29 -7.29
CA CYS A 167 5.08 -5.29 -8.66
C CYS A 167 5.54 -3.89 -9.03
N LYS A 168 6.62 -3.82 -9.82
CA LYS A 168 7.21 -2.58 -10.30
C LYS A 168 7.27 -2.59 -11.81
N ALA A 169 6.60 -1.62 -12.42
CA ALA A 169 6.60 -1.42 -13.85
C ALA A 169 7.31 -0.13 -14.22
N PHE A 170 7.95 -0.12 -15.38
CA PHE A 170 8.61 1.05 -15.93
C PHE A 170 8.47 1.08 -17.45
N GLY A 171 8.41 2.27 -18.02
CA GLY A 171 8.19 2.40 -19.46
C GLY A 171 8.40 3.79 -20.04
N THR A 172 8.11 3.89 -21.33
CA THR A 172 8.17 5.14 -22.11
C THR A 172 6.84 5.90 -22.14
N ILE A 173 5.74 5.25 -21.74
CA ILE A 173 4.36 5.74 -21.85
C ILE A 173 4.07 6.82 -20.80
N ALA A 174 3.38 7.89 -21.19
CA ALA A 174 2.88 8.90 -20.25
C ALA A 174 1.92 8.26 -19.23
N THR A 175 2.07 8.56 -17.94
CA THR A 175 1.28 7.92 -16.86
C THR A 175 -0.23 7.96 -17.08
N LEU A 176 -0.78 9.10 -17.51
CA LEU A 176 -2.20 9.25 -17.84
C LEU A 176 -2.61 8.28 -18.96
N ARG A 177 -1.78 8.15 -20.01
CA ARG A 177 -2.03 7.21 -21.11
C ARG A 177 -1.84 5.76 -20.69
N TYR A 178 -0.95 5.48 -19.74
CA TYR A 178 -0.79 4.16 -19.15
C TYR A 178 -2.02 3.76 -18.31
N VAL A 179 -2.70 4.72 -17.65
CA VAL A 179 -3.98 4.46 -16.97
C VAL A 179 -5.09 4.10 -17.97
N ASP A 180 -5.17 4.76 -19.13
CA ASP A 180 -6.12 4.34 -20.19
C ASP A 180 -5.84 2.90 -20.65
N ILE A 181 -4.59 2.62 -21.02
CA ILE A 181 -4.13 1.30 -21.49
C ILE A 181 -4.38 0.23 -20.43
N PHE A 182 -4.17 0.56 -19.15
CA PHE A 182 -4.51 -0.30 -18.03
C PHE A 182 -6.00 -0.66 -18.02
N TRP A 183 -6.90 0.31 -18.11
CA TRP A 183 -8.34 0.04 -18.11
C TRP A 183 -8.83 -0.73 -19.34
N ASP A 184 -8.12 -0.65 -20.46
CA ASP A 184 -8.44 -1.43 -21.67
C ASP A 184 -7.85 -2.86 -21.60
N ALA A 185 -6.65 -3.01 -21.04
CA ALA A 185 -6.05 -4.31 -20.73
C ALA A 185 -6.87 -5.09 -19.70
N ILE A 186 -7.37 -4.44 -18.64
CA ILE A 186 -8.26 -5.08 -17.65
C ILE A 186 -9.54 -5.60 -18.32
N ALA A 187 -10.22 -4.78 -19.13
CA ALA A 187 -11.43 -5.22 -19.85
C ALA A 187 -11.14 -6.44 -20.75
N LYS A 188 -10.02 -6.41 -21.47
CA LYS A 188 -9.55 -7.53 -22.30
C LYS A 188 -9.29 -8.82 -21.48
N MET A 189 -8.71 -8.70 -20.27
CA MET A 189 -8.48 -9.85 -19.37
C MET A 189 -9.80 -10.48 -18.90
N GLU A 190 -10.79 -9.66 -18.55
CA GLU A 190 -12.10 -10.13 -18.10
C GLU A 190 -12.88 -10.81 -19.24
N ASP A 191 -12.84 -10.25 -20.45
CA ASP A 191 -13.47 -10.80 -21.65
C ASP A 191 -12.82 -12.12 -22.13
N GLU A 192 -11.49 -12.21 -22.18
CA GLU A 192 -10.79 -13.34 -22.79
C GLU A 192 -10.59 -14.54 -21.87
N ARG A 193 -10.40 -14.33 -20.56
CA ARG A 193 -9.95 -15.39 -19.64
C ARG A 193 -10.88 -15.70 -18.48
N THR A 194 -12.05 -15.05 -18.41
CA THR A 194 -13.01 -15.19 -17.29
C THR A 194 -12.42 -14.92 -15.90
N ILE A 195 -11.28 -14.24 -15.82
CA ILE A 195 -10.61 -13.89 -14.58
C ILE A 195 -11.23 -12.60 -14.03
N LYS A 196 -11.74 -12.66 -12.80
CA LYS A 196 -12.31 -11.50 -12.14
C LYS A 196 -11.21 -10.50 -11.75
N VAL A 197 -11.37 -9.23 -12.15
CA VAL A 197 -10.41 -8.17 -11.79
C VAL A 197 -11.07 -7.06 -10.98
N ASP A 198 -10.75 -6.98 -9.70
CA ASP A 198 -11.17 -5.85 -8.86
C ASP A 198 -10.07 -4.78 -8.81
N VAL A 199 -10.30 -3.58 -9.33
CA VAL A 199 -9.40 -2.43 -9.16
C VAL A 199 -9.81 -1.65 -7.91
N PHE A 200 -8.93 -1.43 -6.94
CA PHE A 200 -9.25 -0.80 -5.65
C PHE A 200 -8.80 0.66 -5.54
N SER A 201 -7.62 1.00 -6.06
CA SER A 201 -7.15 2.39 -6.15
C SER A 201 -6.22 2.60 -7.36
N ILE A 202 -6.18 3.84 -7.84
CA ILE A 202 -5.21 4.34 -8.82
C ILE A 202 -4.70 5.68 -8.26
N ASP A 203 -3.50 5.66 -7.71
CA ASP A 203 -2.92 6.75 -6.93
C ASP A 203 -1.73 7.37 -7.69
N HIS A 204 -1.91 8.58 -8.21
CA HIS A 204 -0.83 9.34 -8.84
C HIS A 204 0.06 9.97 -7.75
N LEU A 205 1.29 9.45 -7.60
CA LEU A 205 2.28 9.95 -6.66
C LEU A 205 3.01 11.18 -7.22
N THR A 206 3.29 11.16 -8.53
CA THR A 206 3.84 12.29 -9.30
C THR A 206 3.29 12.22 -10.74
N PRO A 207 3.48 13.25 -11.59
CA PRO A 207 3.14 13.15 -13.02
C PRO A 207 3.80 11.98 -13.76
N GLN A 208 4.91 11.42 -13.23
CA GLN A 208 5.65 10.30 -13.80
C GLN A 208 5.47 8.98 -13.02
N ASP A 209 4.73 8.96 -11.92
CA ASP A 209 4.65 7.83 -10.98
C ASP A 209 3.21 7.57 -10.56
N VAL A 210 2.66 6.41 -10.91
CA VAL A 210 1.27 6.01 -10.59
C VAL A 210 1.25 4.60 -10.01
N THR A 211 0.48 4.40 -8.94
CA THR A 211 0.32 3.11 -8.28
C THR A 211 -1.10 2.59 -8.45
N PHE A 212 -1.23 1.37 -8.95
CA PHE A 212 -2.47 0.62 -9.03
C PHE A 212 -2.51 -0.38 -7.88
N PHE A 213 -3.65 -0.49 -7.21
CA PHE A 213 -3.93 -1.56 -6.26
C PHE A 213 -5.11 -2.37 -6.79
N ILE A 214 -4.89 -3.66 -7.06
CA ILE A 214 -5.84 -4.55 -7.74
C ILE A 214 -5.94 -5.90 -7.01
N ALA A 215 -6.98 -6.67 -7.31
CA ALA A 215 -6.98 -8.12 -7.13
C ALA A 215 -7.28 -8.82 -8.46
N LEU A 216 -6.46 -9.83 -8.79
CA LEU A 216 -6.70 -10.79 -9.86
C LEU A 216 -7.16 -12.08 -9.21
N ASP A 217 -8.41 -12.48 -9.46
CA ASP A 217 -8.99 -13.73 -8.94
C ASP A 217 -8.85 -13.89 -7.40
N GLY A 218 -8.95 -12.77 -6.68
CA GLY A 218 -8.77 -12.66 -5.23
C GLY A 218 -7.32 -12.46 -4.75
N CYS A 219 -6.30 -12.71 -5.58
CA CYS A 219 -4.90 -12.45 -5.26
C CYS A 219 -4.59 -10.95 -5.43
N GLN A 220 -4.10 -10.29 -4.38
CA GLN A 220 -3.90 -8.85 -4.36
C GLN A 220 -2.54 -8.44 -4.93
N PHE A 221 -2.51 -7.49 -5.85
CA PHE A 221 -1.29 -6.93 -6.43
C PHE A 221 -1.23 -5.41 -6.23
N LYS A 222 -0.03 -4.90 -5.90
CA LYS A 222 0.27 -3.47 -5.87
C LYS A 222 1.31 -3.16 -6.96
N LEU A 223 0.84 -2.65 -8.09
CA LEU A 223 1.64 -2.35 -9.27
C LEU A 223 2.01 -0.85 -9.30
N ARG A 224 3.29 -0.50 -9.14
CA ARG A 224 3.76 0.88 -9.29
C ARG A 224 4.42 1.08 -10.65
N TYR A 225 3.87 1.95 -11.48
CA TYR A 225 4.39 2.32 -12.79
C TYR A 225 5.17 3.64 -12.76
N LEU A 226 6.40 3.60 -13.25
CA LEU A 226 7.27 4.77 -13.41
C LEU A 226 7.55 5.05 -14.90
N GLN A 227 7.11 6.20 -15.38
CA GLN A 227 7.51 6.70 -16.71
C GLN A 227 8.96 7.17 -16.67
N TRP A 228 9.87 6.45 -17.32
CA TRP A 228 11.28 6.86 -17.42
C TRP A 228 11.94 6.35 -18.70
N GLY A 229 11.64 7.02 -19.82
CA GLY A 229 12.06 6.57 -21.14
C GLY A 229 13.58 6.43 -21.34
N THR A 230 14.42 7.27 -20.73
CA THR A 230 15.88 7.15 -20.86
C THR A 230 16.44 5.91 -20.17
N LEU A 231 15.93 5.56 -18.99
CA LEU A 231 16.29 4.32 -18.29
C LEU A 231 15.97 3.10 -19.17
N VAL A 232 14.74 2.97 -19.67
CA VAL A 232 14.30 1.78 -20.43
C VAL A 232 15.11 1.59 -21.71
N ARG A 233 15.48 2.70 -22.37
CA ARG A 233 16.22 2.70 -23.64
C ARG A 233 17.71 2.40 -23.48
N GLN A 234 18.33 2.86 -22.39
CA GLN A 234 19.76 2.65 -22.14
C GLN A 234 20.04 1.36 -21.37
N TYR A 235 19.11 0.93 -20.52
CA TYR A 235 19.22 -0.23 -19.63
C TYR A 235 17.99 -1.13 -19.78
N PRO A 236 17.94 -1.99 -20.81
CA PRO A 236 16.84 -2.93 -21.02
C PRO A 236 16.62 -3.85 -19.81
N ASN A 237 17.67 -4.12 -19.04
CA ASN A 237 17.60 -4.63 -17.68
C ASN A 237 17.97 -3.50 -16.72
N ILE A 238 17.00 -3.00 -15.94
CA ILE A 238 17.21 -1.84 -15.07
C ILE A 238 18.14 -2.12 -13.88
N ILE A 239 18.39 -3.39 -13.57
CA ILE A 239 19.30 -3.80 -12.51
C ILE A 239 20.74 -3.37 -12.88
N ASP A 240 21.05 -3.31 -14.17
CA ASP A 240 22.38 -2.96 -14.70
C ASP A 240 22.61 -1.43 -14.76
N ALA A 241 21.62 -0.62 -14.37
CA ALA A 241 21.74 0.84 -14.36
C ALA A 241 22.75 1.29 -13.28
N PRO A 242 23.88 1.93 -13.66
CA PRO A 242 24.95 2.27 -12.73
C PRO A 242 24.54 3.43 -11.81
N GLN A 243 25.13 3.46 -10.62
CA GLN A 243 24.83 4.48 -9.60
C GLN A 243 25.03 5.92 -10.12
N SER A 244 26.05 6.15 -10.97
CA SER A 244 26.31 7.45 -11.62
C SER A 244 25.21 7.89 -12.60
N PHE A 245 24.48 6.97 -13.22
CA PHE A 245 23.28 7.29 -14.01
C PHE A 245 22.13 7.69 -13.07
N LEU A 246 21.92 6.91 -11.99
CA LEU A 246 20.83 7.11 -11.03
C LEU A 246 20.99 8.40 -10.18
N GLU A 247 22.22 8.90 -9.99
CA GLU A 247 22.51 10.17 -9.31
C GLU A 247 21.93 11.40 -10.02
N ASN A 248 21.77 11.34 -11.34
CA ASN A 248 21.18 12.40 -12.15
C ASN A 248 19.63 12.32 -12.21
N ALA A 249 19.04 11.28 -11.62
CA ALA A 249 17.60 11.04 -11.64
C ALA A 249 16.86 11.73 -10.47
N PRO A 250 15.55 12.04 -10.61
CA PRO A 250 14.69 12.45 -9.50
C PRO A 250 14.72 11.45 -8.34
N ALA A 251 14.61 11.92 -7.10
CA ALA A 251 14.74 11.09 -5.91
C ALA A 251 13.75 9.90 -5.86
N SER A 252 12.50 10.10 -6.31
CA SER A 252 11.48 9.04 -6.41
C SER A 252 11.87 7.94 -7.40
N ALA A 253 12.41 8.33 -8.56
CA ALA A 253 12.85 7.44 -9.64
C ALA A 253 14.13 6.68 -9.26
N ARG A 254 15.09 7.38 -8.63
CA ARG A 254 16.31 6.79 -8.06
C ARG A 254 15.97 5.72 -7.02
N GLY A 255 15.12 6.07 -6.04
CA GLY A 255 14.68 5.15 -4.99
C GLY A 255 13.97 3.93 -5.57
N PHE A 256 13.12 4.10 -6.58
CA PHE A 256 12.42 3.01 -7.26
C PHE A 256 13.39 1.94 -7.81
N VAL A 257 14.45 2.35 -8.51
CA VAL A 257 15.45 1.43 -9.11
C VAL A 257 16.38 0.83 -8.05
N GLN A 258 16.91 1.66 -7.14
CA GLN A 258 17.81 1.19 -6.08
C GLN A 258 17.16 0.15 -5.15
N GLU A 259 15.84 0.25 -4.94
CA GLU A 259 15.06 -0.73 -4.18
C GLU A 259 14.92 -2.05 -4.97
N VAL A 260 14.66 -2.02 -6.28
CA VAL A 260 14.68 -3.24 -7.14
C VAL A 260 16.05 -3.91 -7.11
N GLN A 261 17.13 -3.15 -7.32
CA GLN A 261 18.51 -3.67 -7.27
C GLN A 261 18.80 -4.35 -5.91
N ARG A 262 18.37 -3.72 -4.81
CA ARG A 262 18.53 -4.27 -3.45
C ARG A 262 17.74 -5.55 -3.23
N ASP A 263 16.49 -5.60 -3.70
CA ASP A 263 15.64 -6.78 -3.53
C ASP A 263 16.11 -7.96 -4.38
N VAL A 264 16.70 -7.72 -5.57
CA VAL A 264 17.36 -8.77 -6.36
C VAL A 264 18.57 -9.36 -5.63
N ILE A 265 19.43 -8.50 -5.07
CA ILE A 265 20.60 -8.94 -4.27
C ILE A 265 20.13 -9.76 -3.07
N ARG A 266 19.19 -9.24 -2.27
CA ARG A 266 18.59 -9.95 -1.13
C ARG A 266 17.96 -11.28 -1.58
N SER A 267 17.24 -11.31 -2.69
CA SER A 267 16.60 -12.54 -3.21
C SER A 267 17.61 -13.63 -3.59
N SER A 268 18.79 -13.26 -4.12
CA SER A 268 19.86 -14.22 -4.39
C SER A 268 20.55 -14.76 -3.12
N GLN A 269 20.38 -14.07 -1.99
CA GLN A 269 20.94 -14.46 -0.69
C GLN A 269 19.95 -15.28 0.16
N MET A 270 18.67 -15.36 -0.22
CA MET A 270 17.64 -16.09 0.53
C MET A 270 17.46 -17.53 0.02
N ASP A 271 17.75 -18.49 0.89
CA ASP A 271 17.34 -19.90 0.76
C ASP A 271 15.99 -20.17 1.46
N ASP A 272 15.45 -21.38 1.33
CA ASP A 272 14.15 -21.75 1.93
C ASP A 272 14.16 -21.83 3.45
N ASN A 273 15.32 -22.07 4.08
CA ASN A 273 15.45 -22.01 5.54
C ASN A 273 15.37 -20.55 6.02
N SER A 274 15.98 -19.60 5.30
CA SER A 274 15.90 -18.17 5.57
C SER A 274 14.48 -17.64 5.36
N ARG A 275 13.75 -18.12 4.35
CA ARG A 275 12.32 -17.80 4.16
C ARG A 275 11.47 -18.35 5.31
N LEU A 276 11.69 -19.59 5.73
CA LEU A 276 10.96 -20.18 6.85
C LEU A 276 11.29 -19.50 8.19
N ALA A 277 12.55 -19.10 8.40
CA ALA A 277 12.96 -18.26 9.53
C ALA A 277 12.32 -16.86 9.47
N TYR A 278 12.19 -16.24 8.30
CA TYR A 278 11.46 -14.98 8.13
C TYR A 278 10.02 -15.11 8.64
N TYR A 279 9.29 -16.15 8.22
CA TYR A 279 7.90 -16.34 8.65
C TYR A 279 7.79 -16.59 10.16
N TYR A 280 8.75 -17.31 10.76
CA TYR A 280 8.82 -17.46 12.21
C TYR A 280 9.08 -16.14 12.94
N SER A 281 10.08 -15.36 12.52
CA SER A 281 10.37 -14.05 13.11
C SER A 281 9.23 -13.04 12.91
N ARG A 282 8.52 -13.12 11.77
CA ARG A 282 7.28 -12.37 11.50
C ARG A 282 6.15 -12.81 12.44
N ALA A 283 5.91 -14.11 12.60
CA ALA A 283 4.90 -14.66 13.51
C ALA A 283 5.14 -14.25 14.97
N TRP A 284 6.40 -14.34 15.43
CA TRP A 284 6.82 -13.86 16.74
C TRP A 284 6.55 -12.36 16.90
N ALA A 285 6.99 -11.54 15.93
CA ALA A 285 6.79 -10.10 15.96
C ALA A 285 5.30 -9.69 15.88
N LEU A 286 4.47 -10.46 15.16
CA LEU A 286 3.01 -10.31 15.14
C LEU A 286 2.39 -10.57 16.53
N ASN A 287 2.76 -11.68 17.18
CA ASN A 287 2.22 -12.03 18.51
C ASN A 287 2.67 -11.06 19.61
N ARG A 288 3.81 -10.38 19.42
CA ARG A 288 4.27 -9.26 20.26
C ARG A 288 3.73 -7.89 19.85
N GLY A 289 2.97 -7.79 18.76
CA GLY A 289 2.46 -6.53 18.23
C GLY A 289 3.52 -5.58 17.67
N LEU A 290 4.75 -6.06 17.46
CA LEU A 290 5.95 -5.33 17.02
C LEU A 290 6.11 -5.29 15.49
N TYR A 291 5.45 -6.20 14.76
CA TYR A 291 5.50 -6.25 13.30
C TYR A 291 4.68 -5.11 12.68
N ARG A 292 5.17 -4.52 11.59
CA ARG A 292 4.51 -3.46 10.84
C ARG A 292 4.63 -3.73 9.33
N LYS A 293 3.52 -3.58 8.61
CA LYS A 293 3.45 -3.78 7.15
C LYS A 293 4.04 -2.62 6.32
N GLU A 294 4.11 -1.41 6.87
CA GLU A 294 4.62 -0.21 6.18
C GLU A 294 6.16 -0.13 6.30
N GLU A 295 6.89 -0.08 5.19
CA GLU A 295 8.37 -0.04 5.19
C GLU A 295 8.99 1.36 5.38
N HIS A 296 8.25 2.43 5.10
CA HIS A 296 8.79 3.80 4.94
C HIS A 296 8.36 4.79 6.03
N VAL A 297 8.38 4.40 7.31
CA VAL A 297 8.11 5.33 8.41
C VAL A 297 9.18 5.24 9.46
N GLU A 298 9.98 6.30 9.57
CA GLU A 298 10.98 6.50 10.62
C GLU A 298 10.32 6.37 12.00
N GLY A 299 10.92 5.55 12.86
CA GLY A 299 10.35 5.15 14.14
C GLY A 299 11.18 4.03 14.77
N ASP A 300 11.60 4.23 16.01
CA ASP A 300 12.88 3.71 16.48
C ASP A 300 12.84 2.30 17.14
N THR A 301 11.77 1.53 16.87
CA THR A 301 11.39 0.33 17.65
C THR A 301 10.56 -0.76 16.94
N LEU A 302 10.20 -0.63 15.65
CA LEU A 302 9.28 -1.59 14.99
C LEU A 302 9.95 -2.48 13.93
N ILE A 303 9.53 -3.74 13.88
CA ILE A 303 10.01 -4.75 12.93
C ILE A 303 9.17 -4.65 11.65
N ASN A 304 9.80 -4.66 10.48
CA ASN A 304 9.12 -4.67 9.18
C ASN A 304 9.79 -5.70 8.23
N PRO A 305 9.25 -5.97 7.02
CA PRO A 305 9.83 -6.94 6.10
C PRO A 305 11.31 -6.74 5.83
N SER A 306 11.70 -5.55 5.36
CA SER A 306 13.09 -5.18 5.12
C SER A 306 13.99 -5.39 6.34
N PHE A 307 13.55 -5.07 7.57
CA PHE A 307 14.33 -5.31 8.79
C PHE A 307 14.63 -6.79 8.99
N ILE A 308 13.64 -7.68 8.86
CA ILE A 308 13.86 -9.12 9.05
C ILE A 308 14.81 -9.64 7.95
N VAL A 309 14.53 -9.31 6.69
CA VAL A 309 15.35 -9.73 5.54
C VAL A 309 16.80 -9.27 5.70
N ASP A 310 17.03 -8.00 6.03
CA ASP A 310 18.39 -7.47 6.24
C ASP A 310 19.15 -8.18 7.37
N LYS A 311 18.48 -8.85 8.32
CA LYS A 311 19.17 -9.67 9.34
C LYS A 311 19.41 -11.10 8.92
N LEU A 312 18.56 -11.67 8.08
CA LEU A 312 18.75 -13.01 7.55
C LEU A 312 19.72 -13.06 6.36
N THR A 313 19.90 -11.94 5.64
CA THR A 313 20.85 -11.82 4.52
C THR A 313 22.13 -11.05 4.86
N SER A 314 22.28 -10.55 6.10
CA SER A 314 23.54 -9.93 6.55
C SER A 314 24.66 -10.98 6.56
N PRO A 315 25.82 -10.74 5.90
CA PRO A 315 26.96 -11.63 6.01
C PRO A 315 27.43 -11.70 7.47
N LEU A 316 27.90 -12.88 7.88
CA LEU A 316 28.49 -13.11 9.20
C LEU A 316 29.57 -12.03 9.49
N PRO A 317 29.58 -11.42 10.69
CA PRO A 317 30.73 -10.64 11.10
C PRO A 317 31.94 -11.58 11.13
N SER A 318 32.94 -11.30 10.29
CA SER A 318 34.15 -12.10 10.23
C SER A 318 34.86 -12.07 11.59
N PRO A 319 35.35 -13.21 12.12
CA PRO A 319 35.89 -13.31 13.47
C PRO A 319 37.18 -12.51 13.71
N SER A 320 37.68 -11.80 12.68
CA SER A 320 38.81 -10.88 12.74
C SER A 320 38.42 -9.40 12.93
N SER A 321 37.12 -9.04 12.90
CA SER A 321 36.69 -7.67 13.16
C SER A 321 36.65 -7.39 14.66
N SER A 322 37.42 -6.39 15.11
CA SER A 322 37.75 -6.14 16.51
C SER A 322 36.63 -5.49 17.34
N TYR A 323 35.51 -6.19 17.53
CA TYR A 323 34.50 -5.87 18.55
C TYR A 323 34.93 -6.30 19.96
N ASN A 324 36.06 -5.75 20.44
CA ASN A 324 36.67 -6.09 21.73
C ASN A 324 36.23 -5.15 22.89
N GLN A 325 35.21 -4.31 22.69
CA GLN A 325 34.71 -3.37 23.70
C GLN A 325 33.18 -3.34 23.74
N VAL A 326 32.60 -4.43 24.24
CA VAL A 326 31.51 -4.54 25.24
C VAL A 326 31.10 -6.00 25.18
N ILE A 327 31.90 -6.86 25.81
CA ILE A 327 31.51 -8.23 26.10
C ILE A 327 30.54 -8.16 27.28
N ILE A 328 29.25 -8.00 26.98
CA ILE A 328 28.25 -8.70 27.81
C ILE A 328 28.61 -10.18 27.64
N PRO A 329 28.84 -10.95 28.74
CA PRO A 329 29.20 -12.34 28.60
C PRO A 329 28.06 -13.09 27.92
N LEU A 330 28.23 -13.38 26.62
CA LEU A 330 27.52 -14.46 25.97
C LEU A 330 27.73 -15.69 26.85
N PRO A 331 26.66 -16.38 27.29
CA PRO A 331 26.82 -17.59 28.09
C PRO A 331 27.76 -18.54 27.36
N THR A 332 28.76 -19.06 28.08
CA THR A 332 29.82 -19.96 27.58
C THR A 332 29.31 -21.26 26.96
N TYR A 333 27.99 -21.46 26.92
CA TYR A 333 27.26 -22.53 26.26
C TYR A 333 27.27 -22.45 24.71
N LYS A 334 27.46 -21.26 24.12
CA LYS A 334 27.16 -21.02 22.68
C LYS A 334 28.24 -21.39 21.65
N GLN A 335 29.46 -21.80 22.04
CA GLN A 335 30.51 -22.16 21.07
C GLN A 335 30.66 -23.67 20.83
N GLU A 336 30.40 -24.52 21.84
CA GLU A 336 30.49 -25.98 21.69
C GLU A 336 29.15 -26.63 21.28
N ALA A 337 28.02 -25.94 21.47
CA ALA A 337 26.70 -26.37 20.98
C ALA A 337 26.47 -26.08 19.48
N TYR A 338 27.35 -25.31 18.84
CA TYR A 338 27.27 -24.94 17.42
C TYR A 338 27.90 -25.98 16.46
N ASN A 339 28.17 -27.20 16.97
CA ASN A 339 28.85 -28.29 16.27
C ASN A 339 27.92 -29.07 15.33
N ASP A 340 28.08 -28.90 14.01
CA ASP A 340 27.67 -29.78 12.87
C ASP A 340 26.22 -30.31 12.76
N HIS A 341 25.37 -30.18 13.77
CA HIS A 341 24.08 -30.90 13.87
C HIS A 341 22.86 -29.97 14.00
N ALA A 342 23.07 -28.66 14.16
CA ALA A 342 21.98 -27.70 14.21
C ALA A 342 21.41 -27.45 12.79
N HIS A 343 20.09 -27.60 12.63
CA HIS A 343 19.43 -27.37 11.33
C HIS A 343 19.62 -25.91 10.87
N PRO A 344 19.89 -25.62 9.58
CA PRO A 344 20.19 -24.27 9.11
C PRO A 344 19.19 -23.16 9.47
N ILE A 345 17.91 -23.49 9.65
CA ILE A 345 16.89 -22.56 10.13
C ILE A 345 17.11 -22.10 11.58
N THR A 346 17.62 -22.96 12.46
CA THR A 346 17.97 -22.60 13.85
C THR A 346 18.97 -21.46 13.86
N TRP A 347 19.95 -21.50 12.95
CA TRP A 347 20.95 -20.45 12.76
C TRP A 347 20.30 -19.11 12.40
N TYR A 348 19.48 -19.08 11.34
CA TYR A 348 18.78 -17.86 10.89
C TYR A 348 17.88 -17.26 11.99
N ILE A 349 17.14 -18.10 12.71
CA ILE A 349 16.32 -17.69 13.85
C ILE A 349 17.20 -17.07 14.94
N PHE A 350 18.26 -17.77 15.38
CA PHE A 350 19.15 -17.27 16.43
C PHE A 350 19.87 -15.98 16.03
N GLN A 351 20.29 -15.84 14.77
CA GLN A 351 20.90 -14.61 14.23
C GLN A 351 19.95 -13.41 14.34
N PHE A 352 18.67 -13.59 13.98
CA PHE A 352 17.65 -12.55 14.13
C PHE A 352 17.47 -12.15 15.59
N PHE A 353 17.37 -13.12 16.50
CA PHE A 353 17.14 -12.84 17.93
C PHE A 353 18.37 -12.27 18.65
N ASP A 354 19.58 -12.76 18.36
CA ASP A 354 20.82 -12.20 18.92
C ASP A 354 20.99 -10.73 18.45
N TYR A 355 20.64 -10.40 17.20
CA TYR A 355 20.63 -9.00 16.76
C TYR A 355 19.52 -8.17 17.43
N PHE A 356 18.31 -8.71 17.52
CA PHE A 356 17.17 -8.02 18.13
C PHE A 356 17.45 -7.69 19.61
N ASP A 357 17.91 -8.67 20.39
CA ASP A 357 18.27 -8.48 21.79
C ASP A 357 19.39 -7.43 21.92
N ASN A 358 20.48 -7.53 21.14
CA ASN A 358 21.56 -6.54 21.18
C ASN A 358 21.10 -5.11 20.84
N LYS A 359 20.14 -4.94 19.93
CA LYS A 359 19.63 -3.60 19.55
C LYS A 359 18.60 -3.03 20.53
N TYR A 360 17.73 -3.87 21.11
CA TYR A 360 16.54 -3.41 21.84
C TYR A 360 16.54 -3.70 23.34
N SER A 361 17.40 -4.59 23.85
CA SER A 361 17.55 -4.89 25.29
C SER A 361 17.91 -3.64 26.13
N PHE A 362 18.58 -2.65 25.53
CA PHE A 362 18.98 -1.43 26.24
C PHE A 362 17.83 -0.42 26.47
N LYS A 363 16.69 -0.53 25.77
CA LYS A 363 15.61 0.49 25.84
C LYS A 363 14.56 0.27 26.94
N GLY A 364 14.65 -0.82 27.72
CA GLY A 364 13.87 -1.03 28.96
C GLY A 364 12.33 -0.99 28.85
N THR A 365 11.77 -0.93 27.64
CA THR A 365 10.34 -0.71 27.39
C THR A 365 9.59 -2.00 27.10
N LEU A 366 10.25 -3.01 26.52
CA LEU A 366 9.62 -4.26 26.12
C LEU A 366 9.95 -5.38 27.11
N VAL A 367 8.91 -6.04 27.62
CA VAL A 367 9.04 -7.26 28.42
C VAL A 367 9.40 -8.43 27.49
N LEU A 368 10.69 -8.58 27.20
CA LEU A 368 11.22 -9.67 26.38
C LEU A 368 11.24 -11.01 27.16
N GLY A 369 10.05 -11.48 27.55
CA GLY A 369 9.87 -12.82 28.12
C GLY A 369 10.27 -13.94 27.14
N HIS A 370 10.55 -15.14 27.68
CA HIS A 370 10.96 -16.38 27.01
C HIS A 370 11.69 -16.24 25.66
N ARG A 371 13.02 -16.37 25.72
CA ARG A 371 13.89 -16.48 24.54
C ARG A 371 13.63 -17.80 23.79
N PRO A 372 13.72 -17.83 22.45
CA PRO A 372 13.56 -19.05 21.66
C PRO A 372 14.70 -20.08 21.85
N TYR A 373 15.82 -19.71 22.48
CA TYR A 373 16.92 -20.64 22.79
C TYR A 373 16.54 -21.76 23.79
N ALA A 374 15.35 -21.70 24.41
CA ALA A 374 14.88 -22.78 25.28
C ALA A 374 14.41 -24.02 24.50
N GLU A 375 14.15 -23.88 23.20
CA GLU A 375 13.45 -24.86 22.38
C GLU A 375 14.16 -25.00 21.03
N GLU A 376 15.03 -26.01 20.88
CA GLU A 376 15.80 -26.25 19.64
C GLU A 376 15.03 -27.08 18.59
N THR A 377 13.74 -27.36 18.85
CA THR A 377 12.92 -28.23 18.01
C THR A 377 11.79 -27.46 17.33
N ALA A 378 11.40 -27.92 16.14
CA ALA A 378 10.27 -27.37 15.39
C ALA A 378 8.97 -27.36 16.19
N THR A 379 8.74 -28.37 17.04
CA THR A 379 7.57 -28.45 17.92
C THR A 379 7.61 -27.38 19.00
N GLY A 380 8.76 -27.23 19.67
CA GLY A 380 8.95 -26.19 20.68
C GLY A 380 8.71 -24.79 20.11
N TRP A 381 9.28 -24.46 18.95
CA TRP A 381 9.02 -23.18 18.28
C TRP A 381 7.52 -22.90 18.01
N VAL A 382 6.75 -23.91 17.64
CA VAL A 382 5.29 -23.79 17.47
C VAL A 382 4.60 -23.57 18.82
N ASP A 383 5.00 -24.32 19.85
CA ASP A 383 4.48 -24.16 21.21
C ASP A 383 4.83 -22.78 21.78
N MET A 384 6.01 -22.23 21.49
CA MET A 384 6.39 -20.86 21.84
C MET A 384 5.48 -19.84 21.18
N LEU A 385 5.20 -19.97 19.87
CA LEU A 385 4.28 -19.07 19.17
C LEU A 385 2.87 -19.11 19.79
N LYS A 386 2.37 -20.31 20.13
CA LYS A 386 1.06 -20.49 20.81
C LYS A 386 1.05 -19.93 22.23
N LYS A 387 2.10 -20.18 23.03
CA LYS A 387 2.29 -19.57 24.36
C LYS A 387 2.28 -18.04 24.27
N LEU A 388 2.97 -17.49 23.27
CA LEU A 388 2.99 -16.04 23.02
C LEU A 388 1.65 -15.52 22.51
N GLU A 389 0.91 -16.24 21.67
CA GLU A 389 -0.42 -15.81 21.23
C GLU A 389 -1.36 -15.64 22.44
N LEU A 390 -1.43 -16.67 23.30
CA LEU A 390 -2.30 -16.74 24.47
C LEU A 390 -1.88 -15.86 25.67
N GLN A 391 -0.68 -15.27 25.64
CA GLN A 391 -0.27 -14.33 26.70
C GLN A 391 -1.18 -13.07 26.71
N PRO A 392 -1.54 -12.54 27.88
CA PRO A 392 -2.16 -11.23 28.01
C PRO A 392 -1.31 -10.12 27.38
N ILE A 393 -1.93 -9.03 26.93
CA ILE A 393 -1.22 -7.92 26.28
C ILE A 393 -0.26 -7.22 27.25
N GLN A 394 -0.64 -7.07 28.52
CA GLN A 394 0.23 -6.48 29.53
C GLN A 394 1.50 -7.31 29.74
N SER A 395 1.41 -8.64 29.75
CA SER A 395 2.58 -9.53 29.77
C SER A 395 3.51 -9.40 28.55
N LYS A 396 3.05 -8.83 27.43
CA LYS A 396 3.82 -8.68 26.18
C LYS A 396 4.54 -7.35 26.05
N ILE A 397 3.92 -6.25 26.51
CA ILE A 397 4.43 -4.87 26.34
C ILE A 397 4.60 -4.08 27.64
N GLY A 398 4.08 -4.53 28.79
CA GLY A 398 4.49 -4.05 30.11
C GLY A 398 4.13 -2.60 30.48
N PHE A 399 3.04 -2.04 29.95
CA PHE A 399 2.64 -0.67 30.25
C PHE A 399 1.77 -0.60 31.53
N PRO A 400 1.94 0.43 32.37
CA PRO A 400 1.15 0.59 33.60
C PRO A 400 -0.33 0.91 33.34
N LEU A 401 -0.62 1.68 32.28
CA LEU A 401 -1.97 2.04 31.86
C LEU A 401 -2.19 1.73 30.37
N TYR A 402 -3.44 1.47 30.04
CA TYR A 402 -3.91 1.13 28.70
C TYR A 402 -5.11 1.99 28.28
N VAL A 403 -5.17 2.35 27.00
CA VAL A 403 -6.38 2.82 26.33
C VAL A 403 -6.81 1.73 25.35
N ARG A 404 -7.87 0.99 25.71
CA ARG A 404 -8.57 0.09 24.81
C ARG A 404 -9.63 0.90 24.06
N ILE A 405 -9.77 0.70 22.76
CA ILE A 405 -10.81 1.33 21.95
C ILE A 405 -11.61 0.21 21.31
N ASP A 406 -12.78 -0.05 21.87
CA ASP A 406 -13.67 -1.07 21.36
C ASP A 406 -14.45 -0.51 20.17
N VAL A 407 -14.52 -1.33 19.13
CA VAL A 407 -15.10 -1.00 17.85
C VAL A 407 -16.18 -2.02 17.55
N GLN A 408 -17.43 -1.57 17.57
CA GLN A 408 -18.56 -2.37 17.13
C GLN A 408 -19.12 -1.83 15.83
N LEU A 409 -19.47 -2.73 14.92
CA LEU A 409 -20.05 -2.39 13.62
C LEU A 409 -21.08 -3.44 13.22
N THR A 410 -22.26 -2.97 12.79
CA THR A 410 -23.19 -3.77 11.98
C THR A 410 -23.31 -3.20 10.57
N GLY A 411 -23.68 -4.04 9.60
CA GLY A 411 -23.83 -3.66 8.19
C GLY A 411 -22.80 -4.31 7.27
N SER A 412 -22.66 -3.78 6.04
CA SER A 412 -21.88 -4.46 4.99
C SER A 412 -20.37 -4.46 5.26
N ASN A 413 -19.72 -5.59 4.98
CA ASN A 413 -18.27 -5.74 5.13
C ASN A 413 -17.48 -4.66 4.34
N ILE A 414 -17.93 -4.27 3.14
CA ILE A 414 -17.22 -3.24 2.35
C ILE A 414 -17.26 -1.87 3.05
N GLN A 415 -18.45 -1.42 3.50
CA GLN A 415 -18.58 -0.13 4.19
C GLN A 415 -17.88 -0.13 5.55
N GLY A 416 -17.84 -1.28 6.23
CA GLY A 416 -17.07 -1.48 7.46
C GLY A 416 -15.57 -1.32 7.23
N GLY A 417 -15.04 -2.00 6.22
CA GLY A 417 -13.64 -1.90 5.82
C GLY A 417 -13.25 -0.46 5.46
N ASP A 418 -14.08 0.21 4.65
CA ASP A 418 -13.88 1.61 4.26
C ASP A 418 -13.85 2.54 5.48
N TRP A 419 -14.73 2.34 6.47
CA TRP A 419 -14.74 3.13 7.71
C TRP A 419 -13.51 2.85 8.60
N LEU A 420 -13.15 1.58 8.81
CA LEU A 420 -11.97 1.22 9.60
C LEU A 420 -10.68 1.77 8.98
N ARG A 421 -10.51 1.63 7.66
CA ARG A 421 -9.32 2.08 6.93
C ARG A 421 -9.23 3.60 6.81
N ASN A 422 -10.31 4.25 6.37
CA ASN A 422 -10.26 5.66 5.93
C ASN A 422 -10.65 6.65 7.04
N PHE A 423 -11.25 6.18 8.14
CA PHE A 423 -11.72 7.04 9.23
C PHE A 423 -11.12 6.67 10.59
N VAL A 424 -11.15 5.39 10.99
CA VAL A 424 -10.67 4.98 12.32
C VAL A 424 -9.14 5.01 12.39
N ALA A 425 -8.45 4.30 11.49
CA ALA A 425 -6.99 4.19 11.52
C ALA A 425 -6.23 5.55 11.45
N PRO A 426 -6.61 6.54 10.61
CA PRO A 426 -6.00 7.86 10.61
C PRO A 426 -6.26 8.63 11.91
N LYS A 427 -7.46 8.49 12.50
CA LYS A 427 -7.78 9.13 13.78
C LYS A 427 -7.06 8.48 14.97
N LEU A 428 -6.74 7.18 14.93
CA LEU A 428 -5.89 6.54 15.94
C LEU A 428 -4.46 7.07 15.93
N LYS A 429 -3.88 7.35 14.75
CA LYS A 429 -2.57 8.04 14.64
C LYS A 429 -2.60 9.40 15.34
N ARG A 430 -3.73 10.13 15.27
CA ARG A 430 -3.94 11.37 16.03
C ARG A 430 -4.03 11.14 17.54
N LEU A 431 -4.82 10.17 18.03
CA LEU A 431 -4.86 9.87 19.48
C LEU A 431 -3.48 9.56 20.03
N LYS A 432 -2.68 8.76 19.29
CA LYS A 432 -1.30 8.49 19.67
C LYS A 432 -0.51 9.80 19.81
N SER A 433 -0.63 10.70 18.84
CA SER A 433 0.03 12.02 18.89
C SER A 433 -0.43 12.88 20.08
N ASP A 434 -1.74 12.89 20.36
CA ASP A 434 -2.33 13.65 21.47
C ASP A 434 -1.86 13.10 22.83
N LEU A 435 -1.63 11.79 22.95
CA LEU A 435 -1.04 11.14 24.13
C LEU A 435 0.48 11.37 24.23
N VAL A 436 1.24 11.27 23.13
CA VAL A 436 2.69 11.53 23.11
C VAL A 436 3.02 12.99 23.47
N ALA A 437 2.10 13.93 23.22
CA ALA A 437 2.23 15.31 23.69
C ALA A 437 2.09 15.47 25.22
N ALA A 438 1.59 14.46 25.93
CA ALA A 438 1.31 14.49 27.37
C ALA A 438 2.13 13.47 28.20
N TYR A 439 2.66 12.41 27.58
CA TYR A 439 3.29 11.27 28.23
C TYR A 439 4.58 10.85 27.51
N ASP A 440 5.56 10.37 28.28
CA ASP A 440 6.92 10.07 27.80
C ASP A 440 6.97 8.94 26.76
N ASP A 441 6.14 7.91 26.94
CA ASP A 441 6.16 6.71 26.08
C ASP A 441 4.73 6.19 25.84
N VAL A 442 4.37 6.08 24.56
CA VAL A 442 3.04 5.68 24.10
C VAL A 442 3.18 4.69 22.96
N TYR A 443 2.74 3.46 23.22
CA TYR A 443 2.81 2.36 22.29
C TYR A 443 1.45 2.04 21.68
N LEU A 444 1.28 2.17 20.37
CA LEU A 444 0.08 1.71 19.67
C LEU A 444 0.31 0.28 19.17
N TRP A 445 -0.53 -0.66 19.61
CA TRP A 445 -0.53 -2.02 19.07
C TRP A 445 -0.90 -2.00 17.58
N GLN A 446 -0.07 -2.62 16.73
CA GLN A 446 -0.14 -2.43 15.27
C GLN A 446 -1.37 -3.08 14.60
N TYR A 447 -2.04 -4.00 15.30
CA TYR A 447 -3.15 -4.80 14.76
C TYR A 447 -4.46 -4.54 15.49
N ARG A 448 -5.59 -4.80 14.82
CA ARG A 448 -6.86 -4.99 15.51
C ARG A 448 -6.78 -6.28 16.31
N LEU A 449 -7.38 -6.25 17.49
CA LEU A 449 -7.46 -7.36 18.42
C LEU A 449 -8.91 -7.82 18.53
N ALA A 450 -9.12 -9.09 18.85
CA ALA A 450 -10.43 -9.62 19.20
C ALA A 450 -10.32 -10.31 20.56
N ALA A 451 -11.38 -10.22 21.38
CA ALA A 451 -11.49 -11.05 22.57
C ALA A 451 -11.47 -12.53 22.16
N GLN A 452 -10.67 -13.35 22.86
CA GLN A 452 -10.63 -14.78 22.58
C GLN A 452 -12.04 -15.39 22.75
N GLY A 453 -12.49 -16.14 21.75
CA GLY A 453 -13.82 -16.74 21.72
C GLY A 453 -14.95 -15.84 21.19
N SER A 454 -14.71 -14.55 20.89
CA SER A 454 -15.71 -13.72 20.21
C SER A 454 -15.93 -14.24 18.78
N ARG A 455 -17.13 -14.77 18.55
CA ARG A 455 -17.67 -15.19 17.25
C ARG A 455 -19.10 -14.67 17.15
N SER A 456 -19.25 -13.47 16.59
CA SER A 456 -20.53 -12.94 16.12
C SER A 456 -20.41 -12.69 14.62
N ASP A 457 -21.25 -13.38 13.85
CA ASP A 457 -21.27 -13.22 12.39
C ASP A 457 -21.99 -11.91 12.00
N ASP A 458 -23.00 -11.50 12.77
CA ASP A 458 -23.86 -10.34 12.50
C ASP A 458 -23.27 -9.00 12.99
N THR A 459 -22.48 -9.02 14.07
CA THR A 459 -21.84 -7.82 14.64
C THR A 459 -20.34 -8.01 14.67
N TYR A 460 -19.59 -7.13 14.00
CA TYR A 460 -18.15 -7.11 14.15
C TYR A 460 -17.76 -6.42 15.46
N GLU A 461 -16.95 -7.10 16.25
CA GLU A 461 -16.31 -6.57 17.45
C GLU A 461 -14.79 -6.71 17.33
N ALA A 462 -14.07 -5.63 17.62
CA ALA A 462 -12.62 -5.64 17.77
C ALA A 462 -12.14 -4.47 18.62
N SER A 463 -10.95 -4.60 19.21
CA SER A 463 -10.31 -3.56 19.99
C SER A 463 -9.04 -3.06 19.31
N TYR A 464 -8.75 -1.77 19.45
CA TYR A 464 -7.39 -1.23 19.33
C TYR A 464 -6.84 -0.97 20.72
N VAL A 465 -5.53 -1.14 20.93
CA VAL A 465 -4.91 -0.95 22.26
C VAL A 465 -3.72 -0.02 22.16
N LEU A 466 -3.65 0.94 23.07
CA LEU A 466 -2.50 1.80 23.30
C LEU A 466 -1.99 1.59 24.73
N GLY A 467 -0.71 1.28 24.90
CA GLY A 467 -0.02 1.36 26.19
C GLY A 467 0.47 2.79 26.44
N VAL A 468 0.34 3.28 27.68
CA VAL A 468 0.73 4.63 28.10
C VAL A 468 1.61 4.56 29.34
N LYS A 469 2.78 5.22 29.29
CA LYS A 469 3.75 5.34 30.37
C LYS A 469 4.27 6.78 30.43
N GLY A 470 4.49 7.27 31.64
CA GLY A 470 4.98 8.62 31.91
C GLY A 470 5.32 8.77 33.40
N PRO A 471 5.62 9.98 33.88
CA PRO A 471 5.96 10.19 35.28
C PRO A 471 4.76 9.93 36.19
N GLU A 472 4.98 9.27 37.32
CA GLU A 472 3.91 8.83 38.25
C GLU A 472 2.97 9.98 38.66
N GLU A 473 3.50 11.19 38.84
CA GLU A 473 2.73 12.41 39.17
C GLU A 473 1.65 12.78 38.13
N ARG A 474 1.82 12.37 36.86
CA ARG A 474 0.91 12.70 35.74
C ARG A 474 0.17 11.47 35.20
N LEU A 475 0.68 10.28 35.49
CA LEU A 475 0.16 9.00 35.00
C LEU A 475 -1.05 8.54 35.84
N HIS A 476 -2.15 9.27 35.72
CA HIS A 476 -3.42 8.95 36.40
C HIS A 476 -4.51 8.60 35.37
N PRO A 477 -5.32 7.54 35.58
CA PRO A 477 -6.33 7.10 34.61
C PRO A 477 -7.27 8.21 34.12
N VAL A 478 -7.72 9.10 35.02
CA VAL A 478 -8.62 10.21 34.70
C VAL A 478 -8.04 11.19 33.67
N PHE A 479 -6.72 11.43 33.68
CA PHE A 479 -6.10 12.33 32.69
C PHE A 479 -6.00 11.66 31.32
N VAL A 480 -5.62 10.39 31.27
CA VAL A 480 -5.61 9.58 30.04
C VAL A 480 -7.02 9.48 29.45
N GLU A 481 -8.02 9.25 30.31
CA GLU A 481 -9.43 9.16 29.94
C GLU A 481 -9.96 10.49 29.39
N ASN A 482 -9.55 11.62 29.96
CA ASN A 482 -9.87 12.94 29.41
C ASN A 482 -9.29 13.13 28.00
N VAL A 483 -8.04 12.73 27.73
CA VAL A 483 -7.46 12.77 26.37
C VAL A 483 -8.27 11.87 25.42
N ALA A 484 -8.60 10.65 25.84
CA ALA A 484 -9.34 9.70 25.02
C ALA A 484 -10.80 10.15 24.75
N ARG A 485 -11.50 10.76 25.72
CA ARG A 485 -12.83 11.37 25.54
C ARG A 485 -12.79 12.58 24.62
N ASN A 486 -11.79 13.45 24.75
CA ASN A 486 -11.62 14.59 23.84
C ASN A 486 -11.37 14.14 22.40
N TRP A 487 -10.58 13.07 22.22
CA TRP A 487 -10.41 12.41 20.94
C TRP A 487 -11.74 11.84 20.41
N LEU A 488 -12.52 11.12 21.23
CA LEU A 488 -13.83 10.62 20.82
C LEU A 488 -14.78 11.73 20.37
N GLY A 489 -14.80 12.86 21.08
CA GLY A 489 -15.56 14.06 20.70
C GLY A 489 -15.12 14.71 19.37
N TYR A 490 -13.88 14.49 18.93
CA TYR A 490 -13.42 14.81 17.59
C TYR A 490 -13.77 13.71 16.56
N VAL A 491 -13.79 12.44 16.99
CA VAL A 491 -14.08 11.30 16.13
C VAL A 491 -15.56 11.26 15.72
N GLY A 492 -16.47 11.36 16.70
CA GLY A 492 -17.91 11.17 16.56
C GLY A 492 -18.68 12.26 15.79
N LYS A 493 -18.01 13.29 15.27
CA LYS A 493 -18.64 14.33 14.42
C LYS A 493 -18.82 13.91 12.94
N GLY A 494 -18.71 12.61 12.65
CA GLY A 494 -19.03 12.07 11.32
C GLY A 494 -20.54 11.96 11.14
N LYS A 495 -21.05 12.18 9.92
CA LYS A 495 -22.47 11.94 9.63
C LYS A 495 -22.76 10.44 9.68
N ASP A 496 -23.74 10.03 10.48
CA ASP A 496 -24.25 8.67 10.46
C ASP A 496 -25.08 8.42 9.21
N ASN A 497 -24.62 7.45 8.41
CA ASN A 497 -25.27 7.02 7.18
C ASN A 497 -26.21 5.82 7.41
N GLY A 498 -26.84 5.74 8.59
CA GLY A 498 -27.79 4.67 8.94
C GLY A 498 -27.18 3.31 9.30
N HIS A 499 -25.88 3.25 9.65
CA HIS A 499 -25.21 2.02 10.13
C HIS A 499 -24.82 2.18 11.59
N PHE A 500 -25.01 1.15 12.41
CA PHE A 500 -24.60 1.17 13.82
C PHE A 500 -23.08 1.03 13.92
N ARG A 501 -22.45 2.04 14.52
CA ARG A 501 -21.00 2.16 14.66
C ARG A 501 -20.69 2.71 16.04
N ILE A 502 -20.05 1.91 16.88
CA ILE A 502 -19.56 2.35 18.18
C ILE A 502 -18.03 2.40 18.14
N LEU A 503 -17.50 3.46 18.75
CA LEU A 503 -16.11 3.58 19.17
C LEU A 503 -16.16 3.97 20.65
N ASP A 504 -15.72 3.08 21.53
CA ASP A 504 -15.72 3.32 22.97
C ASP A 504 -14.30 3.22 23.55
N PRO A 505 -13.68 4.36 23.93
CA PRO A 505 -12.37 4.38 24.55
C PRO A 505 -12.47 4.14 26.06
N ILE A 506 -11.92 3.01 26.50
CA ILE A 506 -11.90 2.56 27.89
C ILE A 506 -10.46 2.61 28.39
N VAL A 507 -10.24 3.26 29.54
CA VAL A 507 -8.94 3.29 30.20
C VAL A 507 -8.87 2.15 31.22
N LEU A 508 -7.82 1.34 31.12
CA LEU A 508 -7.60 0.15 31.93
C LEU A 508 -6.24 0.24 32.63
N THR A 509 -6.17 -0.26 33.85
CA THR A 509 -4.89 -0.57 34.50
C THR A 509 -4.28 -1.85 33.91
N ALA A 510 -2.99 -2.07 34.13
CA ALA A 510 -2.31 -3.34 33.84
C ALA A 510 -3.12 -4.58 34.28
N ALA A 511 -3.58 -4.61 35.54
CA ALA A 511 -4.32 -5.75 36.09
C ALA A 511 -5.67 -5.99 35.37
N GLN A 512 -6.41 -4.92 35.05
CA GLN A 512 -7.67 -5.03 34.29
C GLN A 512 -7.44 -5.45 32.83
N MET A 513 -6.28 -5.11 32.26
CA MET A 513 -5.89 -5.54 30.91
C MET A 513 -5.50 -7.04 30.88
N ASP A 514 -5.08 -7.61 32.01
CA ASP A 514 -4.78 -9.04 32.16
C ASP A 514 -6.04 -9.91 32.35
N GLU A 515 -7.21 -9.34 32.68
CA GLU A 515 -8.48 -10.07 32.86
C GLU A 515 -8.99 -10.75 31.57
N GLN A 516 -8.56 -10.30 30.39
CA GLN A 516 -9.02 -10.83 29.10
C GLN A 516 -7.86 -11.09 28.12
N ILE A 517 -7.83 -12.30 27.56
CA ILE A 517 -6.91 -12.65 26.48
C ILE A 517 -7.43 -12.05 25.16
N TYR A 518 -6.57 -11.26 24.53
CA TYR A 518 -6.81 -10.66 23.23
C TYR A 518 -5.90 -11.30 22.18
N VAL A 519 -6.52 -11.85 21.13
CA VAL A 519 -5.84 -12.46 19.99
C VAL A 519 -5.88 -11.54 18.77
N ARG A 520 -5.03 -11.80 17.78
CA ARG A 520 -5.00 -11.05 16.52
C ARG A 520 -6.33 -11.18 15.78
N CYS A 521 -6.96 -10.06 15.43
CA CYS A 521 -8.18 -10.10 14.63
C CYS A 521 -7.84 -10.50 13.18
N THR A 522 -8.19 -11.73 12.80
CA THR A 522 -7.96 -12.30 11.46
C THR A 522 -9.01 -11.86 10.43
N LYS A 523 -10.14 -11.27 10.85
CA LYS A 523 -11.21 -10.81 9.94
C LYS A 523 -10.66 -9.79 8.93
N GLN A 524 -10.56 -10.24 7.68
CA GLN A 524 -10.21 -9.41 6.55
C GLN A 524 -11.42 -8.56 6.13
N TRP A 525 -11.13 -7.39 5.57
CA TRP A 525 -12.14 -6.43 5.15
C TRP A 525 -11.99 -6.18 3.66
N PRO A 526 -12.99 -6.53 2.83
CA PRO A 526 -12.91 -6.32 1.39
C PRO A 526 -12.71 -4.83 1.08
N TYR A 527 -12.02 -4.57 -0.01
CA TYR A 527 -11.95 -3.24 -0.59
C TYR A 527 -13.17 -3.02 -1.48
N ARG A 528 -13.58 -1.76 -1.66
CA ARG A 528 -14.59 -1.38 -2.65
C ARG A 528 -13.91 -1.34 -4.02
N PRO A 529 -14.35 -2.12 -5.02
CA PRO A 529 -13.87 -1.94 -6.38
C PRO A 529 -14.25 -0.56 -6.91
N MET A 530 -13.32 0.09 -7.59
CA MET A 530 -13.55 1.22 -8.46
C MET A 530 -14.29 0.73 -9.70
N GLN A 531 -15.26 1.51 -10.16
CA GLN A 531 -15.78 1.37 -11.52
C GLN A 531 -14.80 2.07 -12.48
N LYS A 532 -14.58 1.49 -13.66
CA LYS A 532 -13.92 2.19 -14.78
C LYS A 532 -14.66 3.54 -14.95
N PRO A 533 -13.96 4.68 -15.02
CA PRO A 533 -14.63 5.94 -15.31
C PRO A 533 -15.40 5.79 -16.61
N ASP A 534 -16.71 6.12 -16.61
CA ASP A 534 -17.46 6.22 -17.86
C ASP A 534 -16.63 7.07 -18.82
N SER A 535 -16.31 6.50 -19.99
CA SER A 535 -15.50 7.19 -20.99
C SER A 535 -16.30 8.40 -21.47
N VAL A 536 -16.00 9.55 -20.85
CA VAL A 536 -16.44 10.85 -21.37
C VAL A 536 -15.76 10.97 -22.72
N VAL A 537 -16.48 10.57 -23.76
CA VAL A 537 -16.02 10.64 -25.15
C VAL A 537 -15.77 12.11 -25.43
N LEU A 538 -14.50 12.50 -25.32
CA LEU A 538 -13.97 13.72 -25.88
C LEU A 538 -14.13 13.59 -27.39
N ASN A 539 -15.31 13.99 -27.88
CA ASN A 539 -15.68 14.07 -29.29
C ASN A 539 -14.88 15.20 -29.97
N VAL A 540 -13.57 15.04 -30.00
CA VAL A 540 -12.61 15.88 -30.74
C VAL A 540 -12.49 15.30 -32.16
N ALA A 541 -13.62 15.27 -32.86
CA ALA A 541 -13.68 14.90 -34.27
C ALA A 541 -14.79 15.69 -34.98
N ASN A 542 -14.38 16.56 -35.90
CA ASN A 542 -15.16 17.05 -37.04
C ASN A 542 -16.50 17.78 -36.76
N ASN A 543 -16.41 19.00 -36.19
CA ASN A 543 -17.42 20.03 -36.49
C ASN A 543 -16.89 21.05 -37.51
N ARG A 544 -16.92 20.65 -38.79
CA ARG A 544 -16.88 21.60 -39.92
C ARG A 544 -18.09 22.52 -39.86
N VAL A 545 -17.86 23.80 -40.07
CA VAL A 545 -18.85 24.89 -40.06
C VAL A 545 -20.15 24.52 -40.78
N LYS A 546 -21.26 24.44 -40.03
CA LYS A 546 -22.62 24.58 -40.56
C LYS A 546 -23.42 25.58 -39.71
N LYS A 547 -23.59 26.79 -40.24
CA LYS A 547 -24.57 27.78 -39.74
C LYS A 547 -25.98 27.22 -39.89
N VAL A 548 -26.72 27.03 -38.79
CA VAL A 548 -28.19 27.12 -38.78
C VAL A 548 -28.64 27.92 -37.55
N HIS A 549 -29.72 28.68 -37.73
CA HIS A 549 -30.16 29.78 -36.89
C HIS A 549 -30.76 29.37 -35.53
N LYS A 550 -30.63 30.33 -34.58
CA LYS A 550 -31.59 30.68 -33.51
C LYS A 550 -32.74 29.70 -33.24
N ASN A 551 -32.78 29.19 -32.01
CA ASN A 551 -33.91 29.55 -31.16
C ASN A 551 -33.47 29.71 -29.70
N SER A 552 -33.80 30.85 -29.10
CA SER A 552 -33.43 31.18 -27.72
C SER A 552 -34.57 31.94 -27.08
N GLN A 553 -35.34 31.26 -26.22
CA GLN A 553 -36.20 31.88 -25.21
C GLN A 553 -36.30 30.95 -23.99
N ASN A 554 -35.50 31.26 -22.97
CA ASN A 554 -35.93 31.27 -21.57
C ASN A 554 -34.89 32.01 -20.72
N ALA A 555 -34.99 33.34 -20.78
CA ALA A 555 -34.42 34.31 -19.84
C ALA A 555 -35.10 34.17 -18.45
N ASN A 556 -34.58 34.69 -17.33
CA ASN A 556 -33.27 35.25 -16.99
C ASN A 556 -33.17 35.22 -15.45
N LYS A 557 -32.05 34.73 -14.89
CA LYS A 557 -31.55 35.24 -13.61
C LYS A 557 -30.15 35.80 -13.87
N PRO A 558 -29.81 37.01 -13.42
CA PRO A 558 -28.49 37.59 -13.66
C PRO A 558 -27.44 36.77 -12.89
N SER A 559 -26.78 35.85 -13.59
CA SER A 559 -25.54 35.24 -13.12
C SER A 559 -24.56 36.36 -12.79
N ARG A 560 -23.98 36.33 -11.58
CA ARG A 560 -23.00 37.35 -11.17
C ARG A 560 -21.86 37.35 -12.19
N PRO A 561 -21.29 38.52 -12.54
CA PRO A 561 -20.15 38.56 -13.45
C PRO A 561 -19.05 37.63 -12.93
N LEU A 562 -18.53 36.80 -13.83
CA LEU A 562 -17.42 35.90 -13.52
C LEU A 562 -16.23 36.78 -13.10
N ARG A 563 -15.71 36.56 -11.89
CA ARG A 563 -14.47 37.20 -11.41
C ARG A 563 -13.33 36.75 -12.31
N GLY A 564 -12.36 37.63 -12.54
CA GLY A 564 -11.24 37.31 -13.43
C GLY A 564 -10.35 36.20 -12.86
N ALA A 565 -9.47 35.64 -13.70
CA ALA A 565 -8.53 34.62 -13.24
C ALA A 565 -7.49 35.21 -12.27
N ASP A 566 -7.19 36.50 -12.40
CA ASP A 566 -6.41 37.34 -11.49
C ASP A 566 -7.05 37.43 -10.10
N ASP A 567 -8.34 37.77 -10.02
CA ASP A 567 -9.12 37.78 -8.77
C ASP A 567 -8.99 36.43 -8.05
N VAL A 568 -9.16 35.32 -8.79
CA VAL A 568 -9.06 33.95 -8.25
C VAL A 568 -7.65 33.65 -7.78
N LEU A 569 -6.62 33.90 -8.59
CA LEU A 569 -5.24 33.61 -8.27
C LEU A 569 -4.80 34.37 -7.00
N ASN A 570 -5.13 35.65 -6.91
CA ASN A 570 -4.87 36.48 -5.75
C ASN A 570 -5.64 35.96 -4.51
N ARG A 571 -6.91 35.57 -4.68
CA ARG A 571 -7.70 35.01 -3.58
C ARG A 571 -7.10 33.72 -3.02
N LEU A 572 -6.65 32.82 -3.89
CA LEU A 572 -6.01 31.57 -3.47
C LEU A 572 -4.66 31.83 -2.79
N LYS A 573 -3.78 32.65 -3.38
CA LYS A 573 -2.43 32.91 -2.85
C LYS A 573 -2.42 33.65 -1.51
N PHE A 574 -3.33 34.60 -1.30
CA PHE A 574 -3.27 35.51 -0.14
C PHE A 574 -4.28 35.18 0.98
N ASP A 575 -5.35 34.40 0.74
CA ASP A 575 -6.30 34.00 1.80
C ASP A 575 -6.02 32.60 2.34
N GLN A 576 -4.86 32.46 3.00
CA GLN A 576 -4.38 31.22 3.61
C GLN A 576 -5.29 30.69 4.74
N LEU A 577 -6.18 31.53 5.29
CA LEU A 577 -7.13 31.13 6.33
C LEU A 577 -8.28 30.27 5.79
N ASN A 578 -8.65 30.46 4.52
CA ASN A 578 -9.77 29.76 3.88
C ASN A 578 -9.32 28.79 2.78
N TYR A 579 -8.13 28.99 2.19
CA TYR A 579 -7.62 28.17 1.10
C TYR A 579 -6.17 27.75 1.35
N ARG A 580 -5.91 26.45 1.17
CA ARG A 580 -4.58 25.84 1.16
C ARG A 580 -4.05 25.79 -0.27
N VAL A 581 -3.07 26.62 -0.62
CA VAL A 581 -2.58 26.81 -2.00
C VAL A 581 -2.06 25.50 -2.63
N ASP A 582 -1.48 24.63 -1.80
CA ASP A 582 -0.99 23.29 -2.16
C ASP A 582 -2.10 22.34 -2.66
N GLU A 583 -3.37 22.62 -2.35
CA GLU A 583 -4.51 21.86 -2.86
C GLU A 583 -5.01 22.33 -4.25
N TRP A 584 -4.33 23.27 -4.94
CA TRP A 584 -4.88 23.89 -6.17
C TRP A 584 -3.97 23.83 -7.40
N VAL A 585 -4.63 23.62 -8.54
CA VAL A 585 -4.05 23.55 -9.88
C VAL A 585 -4.78 24.51 -10.82
N VAL A 586 -4.02 25.15 -11.71
CA VAL A 586 -4.50 26.05 -12.77
C VAL A 586 -4.44 25.32 -14.11
N GLY A 587 -5.57 25.24 -14.82
CA GLY A 587 -5.62 24.85 -16.22
C GLY A 587 -5.46 26.06 -17.13
N TYR A 588 -4.49 26.04 -18.04
CA TYR A 588 -4.18 27.15 -18.96
C TYR A 588 -3.87 26.66 -20.38
N ILE A 589 -4.12 27.50 -21.39
CA ILE A 589 -3.74 27.23 -22.78
C ILE A 589 -2.30 27.66 -23.01
N ASP A 590 -1.40 26.70 -23.27
CA ASP A 590 0.00 26.99 -23.54
C ASP A 590 0.20 27.76 -24.87
N ARG A 591 1.28 28.55 -24.98
CA ARG A 591 1.55 29.42 -26.13
C ARG A 591 2.25 28.73 -27.30
N HIS A 592 2.80 27.54 -27.08
CA HIS A 592 3.52 26.75 -28.07
C HIS A 592 2.75 25.49 -28.46
N LEU A 593 1.94 24.94 -27.55
CA LEU A 593 1.19 23.69 -27.78
C LEU A 593 -0.29 23.90 -28.16
N GLU A 594 -0.86 25.08 -27.91
CA GLU A 594 -2.31 25.41 -28.04
C GLU A 594 -3.28 24.45 -27.29
N ALA A 595 -2.74 23.50 -26.54
CA ALA A 595 -3.46 22.57 -25.68
C ALA A 595 -3.58 23.12 -24.25
N VAL A 596 -4.59 22.62 -23.52
CA VAL A 596 -4.70 22.88 -22.07
C VAL A 596 -3.60 22.11 -21.34
N GLN A 597 -2.87 22.80 -20.48
CA GLN A 597 -1.89 22.27 -19.55
C GLN A 597 -2.31 22.60 -18.12
N GLU A 598 -1.97 21.74 -17.16
CA GLU A 598 -2.21 21.95 -15.73
C GLU A 598 -0.88 22.28 -15.03
N LYS A 599 -0.85 23.30 -14.15
CA LYS A 599 0.27 23.50 -13.20
C LYS A 599 -0.19 23.93 -11.80
N PRO A 600 0.55 23.62 -10.72
CA PRO A 600 0.21 24.06 -9.36
C PRO A 600 0.07 25.59 -9.25
N VAL A 601 -0.88 26.07 -8.44
CA VAL A 601 -1.07 27.53 -8.20
C VAL A 601 0.17 28.18 -7.58
N ILE A 602 0.92 27.43 -6.76
CA ILE A 602 2.15 27.89 -6.12
C ILE A 602 3.27 28.17 -7.14
N GLU A 603 3.29 27.47 -8.28
CA GLU A 603 4.25 27.64 -9.39
C GLU A 603 3.77 28.66 -10.45
N TRP A 604 2.72 29.43 -10.14
CA TRP A 604 2.24 30.48 -11.04
C TRP A 604 3.09 31.75 -10.89
N ALA A 605 4.13 31.87 -11.73
CA ALA A 605 4.90 33.09 -11.92
C ALA A 605 4.00 34.29 -12.24
N THR A 606 4.28 35.44 -11.61
CA THR A 606 3.54 36.70 -11.80
C THR A 606 4.38 37.83 -12.38
N ASP A 607 5.71 37.69 -12.34
CA ASP A 607 6.65 38.59 -13.03
C ASP A 607 6.67 38.23 -14.52
N VAL A 608 6.48 39.22 -15.38
CA VAL A 608 6.52 39.10 -16.86
C VAL A 608 7.94 38.73 -17.35
N SER A 609 8.96 38.98 -16.53
CA SER A 609 10.37 38.69 -16.78
C SER A 609 10.75 37.23 -16.57
N ASP A 610 9.87 36.43 -15.92
CA ASP A 610 10.12 35.02 -15.64
C ASP A 610 9.97 34.17 -16.93
N PRO A 611 10.92 33.29 -17.29
CA PRO A 611 10.79 32.43 -18.46
C PRO A 611 9.56 31.50 -18.42
N ALA A 612 9.05 31.17 -17.22
CA ALA A 612 7.83 30.39 -16.98
C ALA A 612 6.56 31.26 -16.85
N PHE A 613 6.64 32.57 -17.17
CA PHE A 613 5.49 33.47 -17.19
C PHE A 613 4.46 33.08 -18.26
N ILE A 614 3.22 32.94 -17.82
CA ILE A 614 2.05 32.67 -18.67
C ILE A 614 1.02 33.78 -18.39
N PRO A 615 0.62 34.56 -19.41
CA PRO A 615 -0.42 35.59 -19.26
C PRO A 615 -1.75 35.04 -18.71
N GLU A 616 -2.31 35.71 -17.72
CA GLU A 616 -3.52 35.27 -16.98
C GLU A 616 -4.75 35.07 -17.87
N HIS A 617 -4.85 35.79 -19.00
CA HIS A 617 -5.94 35.61 -19.97
C HIS A 617 -5.97 34.21 -20.61
N ARG A 618 -4.90 33.43 -20.50
CA ARG A 618 -4.79 32.04 -20.96
C ARG A 618 -5.28 31.02 -19.93
N ILE A 619 -5.61 31.43 -18.71
CA ILE A 619 -6.20 30.55 -17.71
C ILE A 619 -7.63 30.22 -18.11
N GLU A 620 -8.00 28.94 -18.08
CA GLU A 620 -9.33 28.44 -18.40
C GLU A 620 -10.08 27.91 -17.16
N TYR A 621 -9.40 27.28 -16.20
CA TYR A 621 -10.04 26.82 -14.95
C TYR A 621 -9.11 26.74 -13.74
N PHE A 622 -9.73 26.70 -12.55
CA PHE A 622 -9.09 26.36 -11.28
C PHE A 622 -9.72 25.11 -10.66
N LYS A 623 -8.87 24.16 -10.29
CA LYS A 623 -9.23 22.82 -9.84
C LYS A 623 -8.61 22.56 -8.47
N ARG A 624 -9.42 22.09 -7.53
CA ARG A 624 -8.99 21.76 -6.16
C ARG A 624 -8.88 20.26 -5.96
N PHE A 625 -7.80 19.84 -5.32
CA PHE A 625 -7.48 18.49 -4.88
C PHE A 625 -7.50 18.44 -3.34
N PRO A 626 -8.68 18.29 -2.70
CA PRO A 626 -8.74 18.14 -1.25
C PRO A 626 -8.06 16.83 -0.82
N PRO A 627 -7.36 16.80 0.34
CA PRO A 627 -6.62 15.62 0.79
C PRO A 627 -7.56 14.40 0.96
N GLY A 628 -7.33 13.37 0.14
CA GLY A 628 -8.15 12.14 0.12
C GLY A 628 -9.51 12.25 -0.60
N GLY A 629 -9.75 13.30 -1.39
CA GLY A 629 -10.98 13.48 -2.17
C GLY A 629 -10.75 13.54 -3.68
N LYS A 630 -11.83 13.36 -4.45
CA LYS A 630 -11.81 13.57 -5.91
C LYS A 630 -11.58 15.06 -6.23
N ALA A 631 -10.86 15.34 -7.32
CA ALA A 631 -10.62 16.70 -7.76
C ALA A 631 -11.93 17.38 -8.24
N VAL A 632 -12.10 18.66 -7.91
CA VAL A 632 -13.31 19.44 -8.26
C VAL A 632 -12.90 20.77 -8.92
N ILE A 633 -13.49 21.07 -10.08
CA ILE A 633 -13.36 22.38 -10.72
C ILE A 633 -14.26 23.37 -9.98
N LEU A 634 -13.67 24.43 -9.44
CA LEU A 634 -14.38 25.43 -8.61
C LEU A 634 -14.44 26.82 -9.25
N TRP A 635 -13.68 27.05 -10.33
CA TRP A 635 -13.86 28.18 -11.23
C TRP A 635 -13.54 27.73 -12.65
N ASP A 636 -14.36 28.15 -13.63
CA ASP A 636 -14.22 27.79 -15.04
C ASP A 636 -14.67 28.97 -15.92
N LYS A 637 -13.80 29.37 -16.85
CA LYS A 637 -13.99 30.50 -17.77
C LYS A 637 -15.02 30.23 -18.85
N VAL A 638 -15.03 29.02 -19.42
CA VAL A 638 -15.91 28.61 -20.52
C VAL A 638 -17.29 28.22 -19.98
N ALA A 639 -17.33 27.39 -18.95
CA ALA A 639 -18.57 26.98 -18.28
C ALA A 639 -19.14 28.06 -17.33
N ARG A 640 -18.40 29.16 -17.12
CA ARG A 640 -18.76 30.31 -16.25
C ARG A 640 -19.06 29.89 -14.79
N ILE A 641 -18.34 28.90 -14.29
CA ILE A 641 -18.45 28.39 -12.92
C ILE A 641 -17.68 29.32 -11.98
N ASN A 642 -18.24 29.62 -10.80
CA ASN A 642 -17.57 30.36 -9.75
C ASN A 642 -18.07 29.96 -8.36
N HIS A 643 -17.50 28.89 -7.81
CA HIS A 643 -17.74 28.42 -6.45
C HIS A 643 -16.75 28.99 -5.43
N ILE A 644 -15.64 29.60 -5.88
CA ILE A 644 -14.62 30.19 -4.99
C ILE A 644 -15.18 31.39 -4.24
N PHE A 645 -15.93 32.27 -4.92
CA PHE A 645 -16.45 33.51 -4.34
C PHE A 645 -17.89 33.42 -3.80
N THR A 646 -18.53 32.24 -3.81
CA THR A 646 -19.92 32.09 -3.33
C THR A 646 -20.06 32.02 -1.80
N HIS A 647 -18.99 31.74 -1.06
CA HIS A 647 -19.07 31.49 0.39
C HIS A 647 -19.22 32.71 1.31
N HIS A 648 -19.17 33.95 0.78
CA HIS A 648 -19.29 35.18 1.58
C HIS A 648 -20.71 35.78 1.71
N LYS A 649 -21.75 35.08 1.26
CA LYS A 649 -23.12 35.33 1.76
C LYS A 649 -23.41 34.41 2.93
N GLY A 650 -23.04 34.85 4.13
CA GLY A 650 -23.38 34.13 5.35
C GLY A 650 -24.88 34.14 5.64
N LYS A 651 -25.35 33.06 6.26
CA LYS A 651 -26.15 33.12 7.51
C LYS A 651 -27.39 34.03 7.50
N LYS A 652 -28.09 34.17 6.36
CA LYS A 652 -29.39 34.88 6.24
C LYS A 652 -30.41 34.23 5.30
N GLU A 653 -30.09 33.11 4.67
CA GLU A 653 -31.04 32.39 3.79
C GLU A 653 -31.85 31.29 4.53
N SER A 654 -31.64 31.13 5.84
CA SER A 654 -32.51 30.33 6.74
C SER A 654 -33.54 31.15 7.51
N GLU A 655 -33.54 32.48 7.38
CA GLU A 655 -34.53 33.39 8.02
C GLU A 655 -35.55 33.94 7.01
N ALA A 656 -35.26 33.82 5.70
CA ALA A 656 -36.09 34.41 4.64
C ALA A 656 -37.35 33.60 4.28
N GLU A 657 -37.43 32.32 4.65
CA GLU A 657 -38.66 31.51 4.49
C GLU A 657 -39.65 31.70 5.65
N GLU A 658 -39.24 32.32 6.77
CA GLU A 658 -40.13 32.60 7.91
C GLU A 658 -40.89 33.95 7.74
N GLU A 659 -40.44 34.82 6.84
CA GLU A 659 -40.98 36.18 6.67
C GLU A 659 -42.24 36.29 5.78
N THR A 660 -42.68 35.19 5.15
CA THR A 660 -43.94 35.15 4.37
C THR A 660 -45.16 34.66 5.16
N LEU A 661 -44.98 34.18 6.39
CA LEU A 661 -46.08 33.73 7.26
C LEU A 661 -46.79 34.90 7.93
N THR A 662 -48.08 35.07 7.64
CA THR A 662 -48.91 36.13 8.23
C THR A 662 -48.92 36.06 9.76
N LYS A 663 -49.22 37.19 10.41
CA LYS A 663 -49.36 37.24 11.88
C LYS A 663 -50.40 36.23 12.42
N ARG A 664 -51.37 35.80 11.60
CA ARG A 664 -52.34 34.74 11.93
C ARG A 664 -51.75 33.34 11.80
N GLU A 665 -50.96 33.03 10.77
CA GLU A 665 -50.23 31.75 10.66
C GLU A 665 -49.30 31.54 11.85
N ARG A 666 -48.48 32.55 12.21
CA ARG A 666 -47.54 32.45 13.33
C ARG A 666 -48.24 32.15 14.66
N SER A 667 -49.41 32.76 14.90
CA SER A 667 -50.24 32.46 16.09
C SER A 667 -50.89 31.08 16.05
N ARG A 668 -51.16 30.49 14.88
CA ARG A 668 -51.64 29.10 14.77
C ARG A 668 -50.52 28.11 15.06
N ILE A 669 -49.37 28.25 14.41
CA ILE A 669 -48.20 27.36 14.61
C ILE A 669 -47.75 27.38 16.09
N ALA A 670 -47.67 28.56 16.71
CA ALA A 670 -47.33 28.68 18.13
C ALA A 670 -48.39 28.08 19.08
N LYS A 671 -49.67 28.03 18.66
CA LYS A 671 -50.72 27.36 19.42
C LYS A 671 -50.62 25.84 19.26
N ASP A 672 -50.47 25.34 18.04
CA ASP A 672 -50.38 23.91 17.74
C ASP A 672 -49.14 23.28 18.39
N GLN A 673 -48.00 23.99 18.43
CA GLN A 673 -46.82 23.57 19.19
C GLN A 673 -47.08 23.52 20.71
N LYS A 674 -47.80 24.50 21.26
CA LYS A 674 -48.15 24.55 22.69
C LYS A 674 -49.16 23.47 23.09
N ASP A 675 -50.08 23.13 22.20
CA ASP A 675 -51.07 22.08 22.43
C ASP A 675 -50.45 20.68 22.23
N LYS A 676 -49.48 20.51 21.31
CA LYS A 676 -48.64 19.29 21.22
C LYS A 676 -47.83 19.03 22.49
N GLY A 677 -47.08 20.02 22.98
CA GLY A 677 -46.26 19.85 24.20
C GLY A 677 -47.11 19.47 25.43
N LYS A 678 -48.34 19.98 25.52
CA LYS A 678 -49.30 19.55 26.55
C LYS A 678 -49.83 18.13 26.36
N GLN A 679 -49.94 17.65 25.13
CA GLN A 679 -50.33 16.27 24.88
C GLN A 679 -49.21 15.31 25.30
N GLU A 680 -47.97 15.61 24.92
CA GLU A 680 -46.77 14.86 25.30
C GLU A 680 -46.58 14.82 26.84
N GLU A 681 -46.70 15.95 27.55
CA GLU A 681 -46.63 15.99 29.03
C GLU A 681 -47.74 15.15 29.71
N ASN A 682 -48.94 15.09 29.11
CA ASN A 682 -50.04 14.28 29.63
C ASN A 682 -49.86 12.78 29.34
N GLU A 683 -49.31 12.42 28.18
CA GLU A 683 -48.96 11.03 27.84
C GLU A 683 -47.84 10.51 28.74
N GLU A 684 -46.79 11.31 28.99
CA GLU A 684 -45.70 10.97 29.92
C GLU A 684 -46.21 10.78 31.36
N ARG A 685 -47.08 11.68 31.86
CA ARG A 685 -47.74 11.49 33.17
C ARG A 685 -48.65 10.26 33.22
N ALA A 686 -49.28 9.88 32.12
CA ALA A 686 -50.08 8.66 32.04
C ALA A 686 -49.22 7.40 32.07
N GLU A 687 -48.07 7.41 31.39
CA GLU A 687 -47.05 6.34 31.45
C GLU A 687 -46.47 6.20 32.86
N GLU A 688 -46.13 7.30 33.54
CA GLU A 688 -45.57 7.27 34.89
C GLU A 688 -46.56 6.68 35.91
N ARG A 689 -47.85 7.02 35.79
CA ARG A 689 -48.94 6.40 36.58
C ARG A 689 -49.06 4.89 36.31
N LYS A 690 -48.94 4.44 35.05
CA LYS A 690 -48.93 3.01 34.70
C LYS A 690 -47.73 2.28 35.31
N ARG A 691 -46.53 2.89 35.30
CA ARG A 691 -45.32 2.34 35.93
C ARG A 691 -45.49 2.19 37.45
N LYS A 692 -46.00 3.22 38.15
CA LYS A 692 -46.24 3.17 39.60
C LYS A 692 -47.25 2.08 39.99
N ASN A 693 -48.33 1.90 39.23
CA ASN A 693 -49.30 0.83 39.48
C ASN A 693 -48.75 -0.60 39.24
N ARG A 694 -47.81 -0.79 38.30
CA ARG A 694 -47.14 -2.09 38.11
C ARG A 694 -46.25 -2.45 39.30
N ASN A 695 -45.47 -1.50 39.81
CA ASN A 695 -44.60 -1.74 40.96
C ASN A 695 -45.36 -1.91 42.28
N GLY A 696 -46.56 -1.33 42.42
CA GLY A 696 -47.44 -1.56 43.58
C GLY A 696 -47.88 -3.02 43.70
N LYS A 697 -48.40 -3.62 42.61
CA LYS A 697 -48.91 -5.01 42.60
C LYS A 697 -47.83 -6.08 42.76
N GLY A 698 -46.56 -5.77 42.55
CA GLY A 698 -45.45 -6.70 42.84
C GLY A 698 -45.28 -6.95 44.34
N LYS A 699 -45.41 -5.90 45.16
CA LYS A 699 -45.11 -5.97 46.61
C LYS A 699 -46.22 -6.58 47.47
N GLU A 700 -47.45 -6.67 46.98
CA GLU A 700 -48.49 -7.44 47.68
C GLU A 700 -48.25 -8.95 47.56
N LYS A 701 -47.81 -9.44 46.39
CA LYS A 701 -47.51 -10.86 46.19
C LYS A 701 -46.25 -11.36 46.90
N GLU A 702 -45.26 -10.51 47.15
CA GLU A 702 -44.10 -10.89 47.96
C GLU A 702 -44.42 -11.00 49.46
N LYS A 703 -45.49 -10.35 49.95
CA LYS A 703 -45.94 -10.52 51.34
C LYS A 703 -46.78 -11.79 51.53
N GLU A 704 -47.64 -12.11 50.57
CA GLU A 704 -48.52 -13.29 50.66
C GLU A 704 -47.70 -14.61 50.68
N ASN A 705 -46.52 -14.63 50.04
CA ASN A 705 -45.58 -15.77 50.07
C ASN A 705 -44.63 -15.81 51.29
N GLN A 706 -44.71 -14.88 52.25
CA GLN A 706 -43.88 -14.91 53.48
C GLN A 706 -44.63 -15.40 54.72
N ASP A 707 -45.97 -15.53 54.68
CA ASP A 707 -46.77 -16.07 55.79
C ASP A 707 -47.09 -17.58 55.61
N GLU A 708 -46.54 -18.25 54.60
CA GLU A 708 -46.82 -19.67 54.26
C GLU A 708 -45.57 -20.60 54.26
N SER A 709 -44.45 -20.19 54.91
CA SER A 709 -43.21 -20.98 55.01
C SER A 709 -42.56 -20.99 56.40
#